data_AF-A0A1G8VAW6-F1
#
_entry.id   AF-A0A1G8VAW6-F1
#
_cell.length_a   1.000
_cell.length_b   1.000
_cell.length_c   1.000
_cell.angle_alpha   90.00
_cell.angle_beta   90.00
_cell.angle_gamma   90.00
#
_symmetry.space_group_name_H-M   'P 1'
#
loop_
_entity.id
_entity.type
_entity.pdbx_description
1 polymer ?
#
loop_
_entity_poly.entity_id
_entity_poly.type
_entity_poly.pdbx_seq_one_letter_code
_entity_poly.pdbx_strand_id
1 'polypeptide(L)'
;MTVDLSALWRDLRIGWTIAYGEALDLWRRNDSRRQRAIYGFLALLVLPAMLLLVKQGYALGATTADGADVPIVATARNLLLPGLVAFAVLGGLGAVQSLARDPVQPLLLTSAPTRAIVVGNLLYLLGTWLVPMCLVAVPLVAYAVGAAAPLFPVAAIVFGIPLLFVTLLIGLTLAYLVWVGIERLGLPEYARRIVTASVTLIVFVLAFTGGFLSGQASATVDQLPTGDPATPLGWYADLLFVGSPVADPLGWQTLFAAALVFAAIPAIFAVQVRIAPAFWYATPKTADEDDTEPSGGRPVFEQTPSATIGRQDGLLSRSATLRAGLGYVRGAVRRPDQYVYLLYYLFPVLAVLLPIGLETPALLGPTLGGSLVVLGVWLAGGVVCLNPLGTEGAMLSQLVLARTPARTFVHARLLVGVCLGLAVGLAGAVLYLATGPFITLGRTLAVVPLLVGVVVTSAAFALGIGSALPKFETTEVFDSVETVAPSIIAALIHGGVTLLATCLAVALGALLTTPETPLSGWEGIAAFGLFCVVMLVVTDGSRRYAVARLRNYGRMRVEPGGLFHVYASLVLAVGAVVVGQAVGSSVALLVGLDRPVALLLPLLFVAEYAGYVLVVAGFLYVTRRGRAYLDVCRPSRRDLLLGLGGVTVSVGVWAVASLLISGLGLPVADHPLFSAEEGDPWLLLALVPLVLFVNAPVEELLYRNVVQKYLGERFSPTTAVMLASALFALAHVPAYLGNNILATGVTLSLLFAVSCVWGTVYLRTENVLVVAGVHGCYNVLLVAGAYLATV
;
A
#
# COMPACT_ATOMS: atom_id res chain seq x y z
N MET A 1 25.99 -29.29 37.03
CA MET A 1 26.16 -27.87 36.69
C MET A 1 24.89 -27.15 37.15
N THR A 2 24.91 -26.54 38.34
CA THR A 2 23.73 -25.89 38.95
C THR A 2 23.44 -24.60 38.19
N VAL A 3 22.29 -24.52 37.52
CA VAL A 3 21.83 -23.28 36.87
C VAL A 3 21.55 -22.27 37.97
N ASP A 4 22.32 -21.19 38.02
CA ASP A 4 22.05 -20.07 38.93
C ASP A 4 20.80 -19.32 38.44
N LEU A 5 19.65 -19.72 38.95
CA LEU A 5 18.35 -19.13 38.61
C LEU A 5 18.34 -17.63 38.87
N SER A 6 19.10 -17.13 39.86
CA SER A 6 19.15 -15.70 40.18
C SER A 6 19.84 -14.88 39.08
N ALA A 7 20.86 -15.45 38.44
CA ALA A 7 21.54 -14.84 37.29
C ALA A 7 20.62 -14.81 36.07
N LEU A 8 19.92 -15.92 35.79
CA LEU A 8 18.95 -16.02 34.69
C LEU A 8 17.83 -14.97 34.81
N TRP A 9 17.23 -14.84 36.00
CA TRP A 9 16.18 -13.85 36.26
C TRP A 9 16.66 -12.42 36.06
N ARG A 10 17.92 -12.12 36.41
CA ARG A 10 18.53 -10.82 36.19
C ARG A 10 18.68 -10.51 34.70
N ASP A 11 19.16 -11.48 33.92
CA ASP A 11 19.33 -11.33 32.48
C ASP A 11 17.99 -11.14 31.77
N LEU A 12 16.96 -11.89 32.17
CA LEU A 12 15.59 -11.74 31.67
C LEU A 12 15.02 -10.34 31.94
N ARG A 13 15.21 -9.82 33.15
CA ARG A 13 14.72 -8.48 33.52
C ARG A 13 15.42 -7.37 32.72
N ILE A 14 16.75 -7.48 32.55
CA ILE A 14 17.52 -6.52 31.74
C ILE A 14 17.09 -6.63 30.28
N GLY A 15 17.04 -7.84 29.72
CA GLY A 15 16.61 -8.09 28.34
C GLY A 15 15.19 -7.56 28.06
N TRP A 16 14.25 -7.77 28.97
CA TRP A 16 12.90 -7.19 28.85
C TRP A 16 12.93 -5.66 28.77
N THR A 17 13.78 -5.01 29.55
CA THR A 17 13.91 -3.53 29.55
C THR A 17 14.44 -3.03 28.21
N ILE A 18 15.44 -3.73 27.64
CA ILE A 18 15.97 -3.44 26.31
C ILE A 18 14.86 -3.58 25.25
N ALA A 19 14.19 -4.74 25.23
CA ALA A 19 13.14 -5.03 24.26
C ALA A 19 11.97 -4.03 24.33
N TYR A 20 11.56 -3.67 25.54
CA TYR A 20 10.51 -2.68 25.77
C TYR A 20 10.91 -1.28 25.29
N GLY A 21 12.16 -0.87 25.54
CA GLY A 21 12.71 0.39 25.09
C GLY A 21 12.71 0.51 23.55
N GLU A 22 13.21 -0.52 22.87
CA GLU A 22 13.24 -0.59 21.40
C GLU A 22 11.83 -0.56 20.79
N ALA A 23 10.89 -1.35 21.34
CA ALA A 23 9.51 -1.38 20.86
C ALA A 23 8.81 -0.01 21.01
N LEU A 24 9.06 0.68 22.12
CA LEU A 24 8.48 1.98 22.41
C LEU A 24 9.06 3.09 21.51
N ASP A 25 10.35 3.02 21.21
CA ASP A 25 11.01 3.93 20.28
C ASP A 25 10.50 3.74 18.83
N LEU A 26 10.37 2.48 18.37
CA LEU A 26 9.77 2.16 17.07
C LEU A 26 8.38 2.78 16.88
N TRP A 27 7.57 2.77 17.94
CA TRP A 27 6.21 3.34 17.91
C TRP A 27 6.23 4.87 17.89
N ARG A 28 7.08 5.51 18.70
CA ARG A 28 7.19 6.97 18.80
C ARG A 28 7.72 7.62 17.52
N ARG A 29 8.66 6.98 16.82
CA ARG A 29 9.22 7.47 15.55
C ARG A 29 8.19 7.58 14.42
N ASN A 30 7.07 6.85 14.50
CA ASN A 30 6.08 6.73 13.41
C ASN A 30 4.72 7.42 13.69
N ASP A 31 4.66 8.44 14.58
CA ASP A 31 3.38 9.02 15.05
C ASP A 31 2.93 10.35 14.40
N SER A 32 3.09 10.52 13.08
CA SER A 32 2.47 11.69 12.42
C SER A 32 0.96 11.48 12.17
N ARG A 33 0.16 12.56 12.20
CA ARG A 33 -1.29 12.49 11.85
C ARG A 33 -1.51 11.91 10.44
N ARG A 34 -0.63 12.23 9.49
CA ARG A 34 -0.71 11.73 8.12
C ARG A 34 -0.46 10.24 8.06
N GLN A 35 0.57 9.74 8.74
CA GLN A 35 0.83 8.30 8.85
C GLN A 35 -0.35 7.57 9.50
N ARG A 36 -0.88 8.08 10.62
CA ARG A 36 -2.07 7.50 11.27
C ARG A 36 -3.29 7.45 10.36
N ALA A 37 -3.56 8.52 9.62
CA ALA A 37 -4.66 8.54 8.66
C ALA A 37 -4.47 7.52 7.52
N ILE A 38 -3.24 7.39 7.02
CA ILE A 38 -2.88 6.40 6.00
C ILE A 38 -3.04 4.98 6.54
N TYR A 39 -2.59 4.69 7.77
CA TYR A 39 -2.78 3.38 8.39
C TYR A 39 -4.26 3.06 8.59
N GLY A 40 -5.05 4.01 9.07
CA GLY A 40 -6.50 3.84 9.20
C GLY A 40 -7.18 3.57 7.85
N PHE A 41 -6.79 4.31 6.81
CA PHE A 41 -7.28 4.10 5.46
C PHE A 41 -6.90 2.71 4.93
N LEU A 42 -5.64 2.30 5.04
CA LEU A 42 -5.18 0.97 4.61
C LEU A 42 -5.86 -0.16 5.40
N ALA A 43 -6.06 0.02 6.70
CA ALA A 43 -6.77 -0.96 7.54
C ALA A 43 -8.22 -1.15 7.07
N LEU A 44 -8.93 -0.06 6.73
CA LEU A 44 -10.28 -0.12 6.17
C LEU A 44 -10.31 -0.86 4.83
N LEU A 45 -9.31 -0.66 3.97
CA LEU A 45 -9.24 -1.37 2.68
C LEU A 45 -8.96 -2.86 2.82
N VAL A 46 -8.17 -3.26 3.83
CA VAL A 46 -7.80 -4.66 4.08
C VAL A 46 -8.89 -5.42 4.86
N LEU A 47 -9.76 -4.71 5.57
CA LEU A 47 -10.80 -5.28 6.44
C LEU A 47 -11.71 -6.31 5.73
N PRO A 48 -12.27 -6.06 4.52
CA PRO A 48 -13.07 -7.05 3.82
C PRO A 48 -12.33 -8.37 3.58
N ALA A 49 -11.06 -8.29 3.17
CA ALA A 49 -10.25 -9.48 2.92
C ALA A 49 -10.02 -10.27 4.22
N MET A 50 -9.76 -9.59 5.34
CA MET A 50 -9.62 -10.25 6.65
C MET A 50 -10.93 -10.93 7.09
N LEU A 51 -12.07 -10.27 6.89
CA LEU A 51 -13.38 -10.86 7.22
C LEU A 51 -13.71 -12.05 6.34
N LEU A 52 -13.32 -12.03 5.07
CA LEU A 52 -13.46 -13.18 4.18
C LEU A 52 -12.62 -14.37 4.69
N LEU A 53 -11.37 -14.14 5.09
CA LEU A 53 -10.53 -15.18 5.68
C LEU A 53 -11.12 -15.74 6.98
N VAL A 54 -11.72 -14.89 7.82
CA VAL A 54 -12.43 -15.32 9.04
C VAL A 54 -13.61 -16.23 8.71
N LYS A 55 -14.43 -15.86 7.71
CA LYS A 55 -15.53 -16.69 7.24
C LYS A 55 -15.06 -18.04 6.72
N GLN A 56 -14.03 -18.04 5.89
CA GLN A 56 -13.45 -19.27 5.33
C GLN A 56 -12.89 -20.16 6.44
N GLY A 57 -12.19 -19.58 7.42
CA GLY A 57 -11.71 -20.29 8.60
C GLY A 57 -12.86 -20.95 9.37
N TYR A 58 -13.90 -20.20 9.72
CA TYR A 58 -15.08 -20.73 10.41
C TYR A 58 -15.77 -21.85 9.64
N ALA A 59 -16.01 -21.65 8.33
CA ALA A 59 -16.66 -22.64 7.48
C ALA A 59 -15.85 -23.94 7.41
N LEU A 60 -14.53 -23.84 7.23
CA LEU A 60 -13.64 -24.99 7.25
C LEU A 60 -13.70 -25.71 8.61
N GLY A 61 -13.71 -24.96 9.71
CA GLY A 61 -13.87 -25.51 11.06
C GLY A 61 -15.16 -26.33 11.20
N ALA A 62 -16.29 -25.75 10.80
CA ALA A 62 -17.59 -26.42 10.85
C ALA A 62 -17.61 -27.71 10.02
N THR A 63 -17.08 -27.68 8.78
CA THR A 63 -16.99 -28.89 7.95
C THR A 63 -16.16 -30.00 8.59
N THR A 64 -15.06 -29.65 9.26
CA THR A 64 -14.24 -30.65 9.98
C THR A 64 -14.91 -31.18 11.25
N ALA A 65 -15.71 -30.38 11.94
CA ALA A 65 -16.51 -30.84 13.08
C ALA A 65 -17.61 -31.83 12.67
N ASP A 66 -18.15 -31.66 11.46
CA ASP A 66 -19.14 -32.58 10.86
C ASP A 66 -18.50 -33.88 10.31
N GLY A 67 -17.20 -34.08 10.51
CA GLY A 67 -16.47 -35.29 10.13
C GLY A 67 -15.94 -35.32 8.70
N ALA A 68 -15.87 -34.17 8.02
CA ALA A 68 -15.19 -34.09 6.72
C ALA A 68 -13.70 -34.39 6.88
N ASP A 69 -13.21 -35.38 6.12
CA ASP A 69 -11.80 -35.73 6.09
C ASP A 69 -11.04 -34.72 5.22
N VAL A 70 -10.51 -33.69 5.87
CA VAL A 70 -9.64 -32.69 5.24
C VAL A 70 -8.22 -32.97 5.74
N PRO A 71 -7.23 -33.24 4.87
CA PRO A 71 -5.90 -33.67 5.26
C PRO A 71 -5.01 -32.50 5.76
N ILE A 72 -5.53 -31.70 6.69
CA ILE A 72 -4.92 -30.47 7.21
C ILE A 72 -3.64 -30.80 7.99
N VAL A 73 -3.69 -31.79 8.89
CA VAL A 73 -2.52 -32.17 9.72
C VAL A 73 -1.41 -32.77 8.85
N ALA A 74 -1.76 -33.67 7.93
CA ALA A 74 -0.79 -34.27 7.01
C ALA A 74 -0.10 -33.20 6.13
N THR A 75 -0.88 -32.24 5.62
CA THR A 75 -0.34 -31.08 4.90
C THR A 75 0.58 -30.25 5.79
N ALA A 76 0.14 -29.94 7.02
CA ALA A 76 0.92 -29.15 7.96
C ALA A 76 2.25 -29.82 8.33
N ARG A 77 2.28 -31.15 8.50
CA ARG A 77 3.52 -31.92 8.75
C ARG A 77 4.57 -31.69 7.66
N ASN A 78 4.15 -31.68 6.39
CA ASN A 78 5.05 -31.49 5.25
C ASN A 78 5.43 -30.03 5.01
N LEU A 79 4.53 -29.08 5.31
CA LEU A 79 4.79 -27.65 5.14
C LEU A 79 5.52 -27.00 6.33
N LEU A 80 5.58 -27.68 7.49
CA LEU A 80 6.17 -27.12 8.69
C LEU A 80 7.63 -26.70 8.49
N LEU A 81 8.50 -27.64 8.10
CA LEU A 81 9.93 -27.34 7.95
C LEU A 81 10.20 -26.29 6.84
N PRO A 82 9.64 -26.39 5.62
CA PRO A 82 9.77 -25.33 4.62
C PRO A 82 9.31 -23.95 5.14
N GLY A 83 8.18 -23.91 5.85
CA GLY A 83 7.67 -22.70 6.49
C GLY A 83 8.61 -22.12 7.54
N LEU A 84 9.18 -22.98 8.40
CA LEU A 84 10.17 -22.55 9.41
C LEU A 84 11.46 -22.07 8.78
N VAL A 85 11.96 -22.72 7.74
CA VAL A 85 13.16 -22.26 7.02
C VAL A 85 12.91 -20.89 6.39
N ALA A 86 11.78 -20.73 5.71
CA ALA A 86 11.41 -19.44 5.15
C ALA A 86 11.30 -18.38 6.26
N PHE A 87 10.63 -18.68 7.35
CA PHE A 87 10.47 -17.75 8.46
C PHE A 87 11.79 -17.44 9.18
N ALA A 88 12.70 -18.41 9.35
CA ALA A 88 14.02 -18.20 9.95
C ALA A 88 14.86 -17.26 9.09
N VAL A 89 14.81 -17.44 7.76
CA VAL A 89 15.49 -16.55 6.82
C VAL A 89 14.91 -15.14 6.87
N LEU A 90 13.59 -15.01 6.77
CA LEU A 90 12.88 -13.72 6.79
C LEU A 90 13.07 -12.98 8.11
N GLY A 91 12.83 -13.69 9.21
CA GLY A 91 12.95 -13.22 10.58
C GLY A 91 14.38 -12.89 10.95
N GLY A 92 15.35 -13.77 10.62
CA GLY A 92 16.76 -13.62 10.94
C GLY A 92 17.47 -12.49 10.19
N LEU A 93 17.26 -12.39 8.87
CA LEU A 93 17.82 -11.31 8.07
C LEU A 93 17.19 -9.96 8.42
N GLY A 94 15.86 -9.94 8.61
CA GLY A 94 15.15 -8.76 9.12
C GLY A 94 15.63 -8.35 10.51
N ALA A 95 15.92 -9.34 11.37
CA ALA A 95 16.41 -9.12 12.71
C ALA A 95 17.76 -8.42 12.74
N VAL A 96 18.76 -8.93 12.00
CA VAL A 96 20.09 -8.30 11.93
C VAL A 96 19.98 -6.87 11.42
N GLN A 97 19.18 -6.63 10.38
CA GLN A 97 18.95 -5.27 9.89
C GLN A 97 18.26 -4.37 10.90
N SER A 98 17.41 -4.90 11.78
CA SER A 98 16.71 -4.11 12.80
C SER A 98 17.58 -3.83 14.03
N LEU A 99 18.41 -4.80 14.41
CA LEU A 99 19.25 -4.74 15.61
C LEU A 99 20.56 -4.01 15.37
N ALA A 100 21.07 -4.03 14.13
CA ALA A 100 22.19 -3.20 13.69
C ALA A 100 21.80 -1.72 13.48
N ARG A 101 20.57 -1.31 13.83
CA ARG A 101 20.10 0.09 13.70
C ARG A 101 20.00 0.80 15.05
N ASP A 102 20.57 0.22 16.11
CA ASP A 102 20.44 0.79 17.45
C ASP A 102 21.58 1.78 17.74
N PRO A 103 21.34 3.11 17.69
CA PRO A 103 22.36 4.10 18.04
C PRO A 103 22.81 4.00 19.50
N VAL A 104 22.04 3.29 20.34
CA VAL A 104 22.36 3.04 21.75
C VAL A 104 23.20 1.76 21.92
N GLN A 105 23.44 0.99 20.85
CA GLN A 105 24.20 -0.26 20.89
C GLN A 105 25.55 -0.15 21.62
N PRO A 106 26.40 0.87 21.41
CA PRO A 106 27.66 1.00 22.17
C PRO A 106 27.45 1.14 23.68
N LEU A 107 26.36 1.80 24.10
CA LEU A 107 25.99 1.93 25.51
C LEU A 107 25.39 0.63 26.07
N LEU A 108 24.61 -0.11 25.27
CA LEU A 108 24.09 -1.42 25.68
C LEU A 108 25.21 -2.43 25.86
N LEU A 109 26.17 -2.48 24.92
CA LEU A 109 27.31 -3.40 24.94
C LEU A 109 28.25 -3.15 26.14
N THR A 110 28.27 -1.93 26.68
CA THR A 110 29.09 -1.57 27.85
C THR A 110 28.33 -1.65 29.18
N SER A 111 26.99 -1.60 29.16
CA SER A 111 26.16 -1.55 30.38
C SER A 111 25.47 -2.86 30.75
N ALA A 112 25.33 -3.82 29.82
CA ALA A 112 24.65 -5.08 30.04
C ALA A 112 25.50 -6.30 29.64
N PRO A 113 25.34 -7.47 30.29
CA PRO A 113 26.05 -8.67 29.87
C PRO A 113 25.51 -9.19 28.53
N THR A 114 26.37 -9.79 27.70
CA THR A 114 26.05 -10.33 26.36
C THR A 114 24.77 -11.18 26.37
N ARG A 115 24.62 -12.07 27.36
CA ARG A 115 23.44 -12.92 27.52
C ARG A 115 22.14 -12.14 27.69
N ALA A 116 22.15 -11.02 28.42
CA ALA A 116 20.97 -10.19 28.62
C ALA A 116 20.61 -9.40 27.35
N ILE A 117 21.61 -8.94 26.60
CA ILE A 117 21.40 -8.26 25.31
C ILE A 117 20.80 -9.24 24.29
N VAL A 118 21.34 -10.47 24.18
CA VAL A 118 20.77 -11.51 23.30
C VAL A 118 19.33 -11.83 23.70
N VAL A 119 19.03 -11.94 25.00
CA VAL A 119 17.64 -12.11 25.49
C VAL A 119 16.76 -10.92 25.07
N GLY A 120 17.24 -9.68 25.23
CA GLY A 120 16.51 -8.48 24.82
C GLY A 120 16.19 -8.48 23.33
N ASN A 121 17.19 -8.75 22.49
CA ASN A 121 17.01 -8.86 21.04
C ASN A 121 15.97 -9.93 20.67
N LEU A 122 16.02 -11.10 21.30
CA LEU A 122 15.04 -12.17 21.04
C LEU A 122 13.63 -11.80 21.49
N LEU A 123 13.47 -11.16 22.65
CA LEU A 123 12.17 -10.69 23.14
C LEU A 123 11.59 -9.58 22.25
N TYR A 124 12.44 -8.66 21.78
CA TYR A 124 12.05 -7.62 20.83
C TYR A 124 11.58 -8.22 19.50
N LEU A 125 12.33 -9.16 18.95
CA LEU A 125 11.95 -9.86 17.71
C LEU A 125 10.67 -10.66 17.89
N LEU A 126 10.55 -11.40 18.99
CA LEU A 126 9.33 -12.14 19.31
C LEU A 126 8.13 -11.19 19.39
N GLY A 127 8.25 -10.09 20.14
CA GLY A 127 7.19 -9.07 20.24
C GLY A 127 6.80 -8.47 18.90
N THR A 128 7.79 -8.14 18.06
CA THR A 128 7.57 -7.56 16.73
C THR A 128 6.90 -8.54 15.78
N TRP A 129 7.28 -9.82 15.80
CA TRP A 129 6.68 -10.86 14.95
C TRP A 129 5.34 -11.38 15.46
N LEU A 130 5.05 -11.26 16.76
CA LEU A 130 3.71 -11.57 17.29
C LEU A 130 2.64 -10.62 16.72
N VAL A 131 2.96 -9.36 16.43
CA VAL A 131 2.00 -8.40 15.85
C VAL A 131 1.41 -8.87 14.51
N PRO A 132 2.19 -9.19 13.46
CA PRO A 132 1.63 -9.74 12.22
C PRO A 132 1.05 -11.14 12.43
N MET A 133 1.57 -11.95 13.38
CA MET A 133 0.97 -13.25 13.70
C MET A 133 -0.44 -13.11 14.31
N CYS A 134 -0.75 -12.02 15.02
CA CYS A 134 -2.11 -11.75 15.47
C CYS A 134 -3.10 -11.65 14.30
N LEU A 135 -2.68 -11.11 13.14
CA LEU A 135 -3.53 -11.05 11.94
C LEU A 135 -3.80 -12.44 11.37
N VAL A 136 -2.79 -13.32 11.38
CA VAL A 136 -2.91 -14.73 10.95
C VAL A 136 -3.70 -15.58 11.96
N ALA A 137 -3.63 -15.22 13.24
CA ALA A 137 -4.36 -15.91 14.31
C ALA A 137 -5.88 -15.67 14.22
N VAL A 138 -6.35 -14.55 13.63
CA VAL A 138 -7.79 -14.26 13.52
C VAL A 138 -8.55 -15.37 12.76
N PRO A 139 -8.18 -15.77 11.52
CA PRO A 139 -8.84 -16.88 10.84
C PRO A 139 -8.63 -18.24 11.54
N LEU A 140 -7.50 -18.44 12.23
CA LEU A 140 -7.25 -19.66 13.02
C LEU A 140 -8.24 -19.81 14.19
N VAL A 141 -8.48 -18.72 14.91
CA VAL A 141 -9.48 -18.67 15.98
C VAL A 141 -10.88 -18.87 15.41
N ALA A 142 -11.17 -18.30 14.23
CA ALA A 142 -12.43 -18.53 13.54
C ALA A 142 -12.65 -20.02 13.20
N TYR A 143 -11.61 -20.70 12.69
CA TYR A 143 -11.60 -22.15 12.50
C TYR A 143 -11.89 -22.90 13.80
N ALA A 144 -11.21 -22.54 14.90
CA ALA A 144 -11.42 -23.17 16.19
C ALA A 144 -12.87 -23.07 16.69
N VAL A 145 -13.49 -21.91 16.49
CA VAL A 145 -14.89 -21.67 16.84
C VAL A 145 -15.82 -22.53 15.98
N GLY A 146 -15.60 -22.58 14.66
CA GLY A 146 -16.37 -23.43 13.75
C GLY A 146 -16.20 -24.92 14.06
N ALA A 147 -15.00 -25.33 14.44
CA ALA A 147 -14.65 -26.70 14.79
C ALA A 147 -15.09 -27.13 16.21
N ALA A 148 -15.72 -26.22 16.98
CA ALA A 148 -16.03 -26.39 18.40
C ALA A 148 -14.81 -26.85 19.25
N ALA A 149 -13.63 -26.33 18.92
CA ALA A 149 -12.33 -26.75 19.45
C ALA A 149 -11.64 -25.64 20.26
N PRO A 150 -12.11 -25.31 21.48
CA PRO A 150 -11.59 -24.19 22.26
C PRO A 150 -10.13 -24.40 22.73
N LEU A 151 -9.68 -25.66 22.81
CA LEU A 151 -8.31 -26.00 23.18
C LEU A 151 -7.31 -25.81 22.04
N PHE A 152 -7.77 -25.82 20.78
CA PHE A 152 -6.90 -25.73 19.61
C PHE A 152 -6.10 -24.41 19.53
N PRO A 153 -6.70 -23.22 19.69
CA PRO A 153 -5.94 -21.96 19.72
C PRO A 153 -4.94 -21.92 20.88
N VAL A 154 -5.29 -22.50 22.03
CA VAL A 154 -4.39 -22.57 23.19
C VAL A 154 -3.19 -23.46 22.86
N ALA A 155 -3.42 -24.63 22.27
CA ALA A 155 -2.35 -25.52 21.80
C ALA A 155 -1.46 -24.83 20.75
N ALA A 156 -2.08 -24.19 19.75
CA ALA A 156 -1.36 -23.45 18.71
C ALA A 156 -0.50 -22.32 19.30
N ILE A 157 -0.93 -21.63 20.36
CA ILE A 157 -0.11 -20.62 21.06
C ILE A 157 0.99 -21.29 21.90
N VAL A 158 0.65 -22.27 22.71
CA VAL A 158 1.58 -22.94 23.65
C VAL A 158 2.72 -23.64 22.91
N PHE A 159 2.43 -24.29 21.78
CA PHE A 159 3.42 -24.98 20.96
C PHE A 159 3.95 -24.11 19.82
N GLY A 160 3.16 -23.14 19.33
CA GLY A 160 3.62 -22.20 18.31
C GLY A 160 4.66 -21.19 18.84
N ILE A 161 4.56 -20.73 20.09
CA ILE A 161 5.54 -19.78 20.65
C ILE A 161 6.95 -20.40 20.75
N PRO A 162 7.17 -21.59 21.35
CA PRO A 162 8.49 -22.23 21.37
C PRO A 162 9.04 -22.47 19.97
N LEU A 163 8.17 -22.86 19.03
CA LEU A 163 8.56 -23.08 17.65
C LEU A 163 9.00 -21.77 16.97
N LEU A 164 8.20 -20.71 17.10
CA LEU A 164 8.53 -19.37 16.62
C LEU A 164 9.83 -18.86 17.25
N PHE A 165 10.01 -19.07 18.54
CA PHE A 165 11.21 -18.67 19.28
C PHE A 165 12.46 -19.38 18.76
N VAL A 166 12.42 -20.72 18.59
CA VAL A 166 13.54 -21.47 18.04
C VAL A 166 13.85 -21.05 16.60
N THR A 167 12.83 -20.77 15.80
CA THR A 167 12.99 -20.31 14.41
C THR A 167 13.62 -18.92 14.33
N LEU A 168 13.19 -17.97 15.16
CA LEU A 168 13.81 -16.64 15.26
C LEU A 168 15.26 -16.76 15.73
N LEU A 169 15.54 -17.64 16.68
CA LEU A 169 16.87 -17.89 17.21
C LEU A 169 17.81 -18.53 16.15
N ILE A 170 17.33 -19.53 15.40
CA ILE A 170 18.04 -20.11 14.25
C ILE A 170 18.32 -19.03 13.21
N GLY A 171 17.30 -18.26 12.85
CA GLY A 171 17.40 -17.18 11.88
C GLY A 171 18.46 -16.14 12.27
N LEU A 172 18.40 -15.67 13.52
CA LEU A 172 19.37 -14.69 14.04
C LEU A 172 20.79 -15.26 14.08
N THR A 173 20.94 -16.53 14.47
CA THR A 173 22.24 -17.22 14.49
C THR A 173 22.82 -17.36 13.08
N LEU A 174 21.99 -17.81 12.12
CA LEU A 174 22.39 -17.92 10.72
C LEU A 174 22.83 -16.56 10.18
N ALA A 175 22.06 -15.51 10.48
CA ALA A 175 22.37 -14.16 10.03
C ALA A 175 23.69 -13.62 10.62
N TYR A 176 23.97 -13.85 11.92
CA TYR A 176 25.26 -13.51 12.53
C TYR A 176 26.42 -14.30 11.90
N LEU A 177 26.24 -15.59 11.65
CA LEU A 177 27.25 -16.44 11.01
C LEU A 177 27.56 -15.99 9.58
N VAL A 178 26.53 -15.69 8.78
CA VAL A 178 26.69 -15.15 7.42
C VAL A 178 27.47 -13.84 7.50
N TRP A 179 27.14 -12.97 8.45
CA TRP A 179 27.81 -11.68 8.58
C TRP A 179 29.28 -11.80 8.97
N VAL A 180 29.57 -12.55 10.04
CA VAL A 180 30.96 -12.81 10.47
C VAL A 180 31.75 -13.53 9.38
N GLY A 181 31.10 -14.43 8.63
CA GLY A 181 31.71 -15.11 7.49
C GLY A 181 32.10 -14.13 6.38
N ILE A 182 31.21 -13.21 6.03
CA ILE A 182 31.49 -12.16 5.04
C ILE A 182 32.61 -11.24 5.54
N GLU A 183 32.62 -10.88 6.82
CA GLU A 183 33.64 -10.01 7.40
C GLU A 183 35.04 -10.64 7.35
N ARG A 184 35.12 -11.95 7.56
CA ARG A 184 36.38 -12.71 7.47
C ARG A 184 36.96 -12.78 6.06
N LEU A 185 36.18 -12.49 5.02
CA LEU A 185 36.68 -12.44 3.65
C LEU A 185 37.59 -11.23 3.41
N GLY A 186 37.64 -10.25 4.32
CA GLY A 186 38.49 -9.07 4.19
C GLY A 186 38.18 -8.23 2.95
N LEU A 187 36.93 -8.29 2.48
CA LEU A 187 36.50 -7.58 1.28
C LEU A 187 36.56 -6.07 1.51
N PRO A 188 36.95 -5.27 0.50
CA PRO A 188 36.80 -3.83 0.58
C PRO A 188 35.34 -3.48 0.82
N GLU A 189 35.10 -2.37 1.52
CA GLU A 189 33.80 -2.00 2.05
C GLU A 189 32.67 -2.06 1.00
N TYR A 190 32.96 -1.59 -0.22
CA TYR A 190 32.04 -1.66 -1.36
C TYR A 190 31.66 -3.11 -1.75
N ALA A 191 32.63 -4.01 -1.89
CA ALA A 191 32.39 -5.40 -2.26
C ALA A 191 31.65 -6.15 -1.15
N ARG A 192 32.03 -5.92 0.11
CA ARG A 192 31.34 -6.46 1.29
C ARG A 192 29.85 -6.12 1.28
N ARG A 193 29.50 -4.87 0.99
CA ARG A 193 28.11 -4.38 0.91
C ARG A 193 27.31 -5.13 -0.15
N ILE A 194 27.85 -5.26 -1.37
CA ILE A 194 27.18 -5.97 -2.47
C ILE A 194 26.99 -7.45 -2.11
N VAL A 195 28.01 -8.11 -1.55
CA VAL A 195 27.93 -9.52 -1.16
C VAL A 195 26.87 -9.71 -0.09
N THR A 196 26.87 -8.91 0.97
CA THR A 196 25.87 -9.00 2.06
C THR A 196 24.45 -8.83 1.54
N ALA A 197 24.23 -7.81 0.71
CA ALA A 197 22.92 -7.52 0.16
C ALA A 197 22.46 -8.59 -0.85
N SER A 198 23.39 -9.11 -1.67
CA SER A 198 23.12 -10.19 -2.64
C SER A 198 22.82 -11.51 -1.94
N VAL A 199 23.61 -11.89 -0.92
CA VAL A 199 23.36 -13.11 -0.12
C VAL A 199 22.00 -13.01 0.56
N THR A 200 21.69 -11.87 1.20
CA THR A 200 20.37 -11.63 1.82
C THR A 200 19.24 -11.83 0.81
N LEU A 201 19.37 -11.25 -0.39
CA LEU A 201 18.38 -11.36 -1.45
C LEU A 201 18.25 -12.80 -1.97
N ILE A 202 19.36 -13.49 -2.23
CA ILE A 202 19.38 -14.87 -2.75
C ILE A 202 18.72 -15.80 -1.74
N VAL A 203 19.14 -15.74 -0.48
CA VAL A 203 18.60 -16.60 0.58
C VAL A 203 17.10 -16.36 0.73
N PHE A 204 16.65 -15.10 0.68
CA PHE A 204 15.23 -14.76 0.67
C PHE A 204 14.52 -15.40 -0.53
N VAL A 205 14.99 -15.14 -1.75
CA VAL A 205 14.32 -15.61 -2.97
C VAL A 205 14.23 -17.13 -3.00
N LEU A 206 15.28 -17.85 -2.58
CA LEU A 206 15.26 -19.30 -2.43
C LEU A 206 14.22 -19.76 -1.41
N ALA A 207 14.14 -19.11 -0.25
CA ALA A 207 13.12 -19.38 0.77
C ALA A 207 11.69 -19.14 0.25
N PHE A 208 11.47 -18.02 -0.45
CA PHE A 208 10.18 -17.69 -1.03
C PHE A 208 9.79 -18.69 -2.13
N THR A 209 10.69 -18.97 -3.08
CA THR A 209 10.47 -19.93 -4.16
C THR A 209 10.21 -21.32 -3.61
N GLY A 210 10.98 -21.77 -2.61
CA GLY A 210 10.70 -23.04 -1.94
C GLY A 210 9.31 -23.07 -1.32
N GLY A 211 8.88 -21.99 -0.65
CA GLY A 211 7.51 -21.89 -0.11
C GLY A 211 6.43 -21.86 -1.20
N PHE A 212 6.65 -21.11 -2.28
CA PHE A 212 5.73 -20.98 -3.40
C PHE A 212 5.52 -22.30 -4.14
N LEU A 213 6.60 -22.99 -4.51
CA LEU A 213 6.56 -24.31 -5.16
C LEU A 213 5.83 -25.32 -4.26
N SER A 214 6.07 -25.27 -2.95
CA SER A 214 5.36 -26.15 -1.99
C SER A 214 3.85 -25.85 -1.93
N GLY A 215 3.46 -24.59 -2.06
CA GLY A 215 2.05 -24.17 -2.03
C GLY A 215 1.31 -24.41 -3.35
N GLN A 216 1.95 -24.21 -4.50
CA GLN A 216 1.38 -24.46 -5.83
C GLN A 216 1.14 -25.93 -6.12
N ALA A 217 2.06 -26.80 -5.66
CA ALA A 217 1.85 -28.24 -5.68
C ALA A 217 0.57 -28.66 -4.96
N SER A 218 -0.07 -27.79 -4.18
CA SER A 218 -1.27 -28.07 -3.38
C SER A 218 -2.56 -27.40 -3.91
N ALA A 219 -2.57 -26.91 -5.16
CA ALA A 219 -3.66 -26.06 -5.68
C ALA A 219 -5.01 -26.79 -5.85
N THR A 220 -5.01 -28.12 -5.89
CA THR A 220 -6.20 -28.97 -5.70
C THR A 220 -6.01 -29.87 -4.49
N VAL A 221 -7.12 -30.24 -3.81
CA VAL A 221 -7.09 -31.10 -2.61
C VAL A 221 -6.29 -32.38 -2.86
N ASP A 222 -6.37 -32.93 -4.08
CA ASP A 222 -5.69 -34.15 -4.50
C ASP A 222 -4.16 -34.03 -4.65
N GLN A 223 -3.61 -32.82 -4.64
CA GLN A 223 -2.17 -32.59 -4.79
C GLN A 223 -1.49 -32.12 -3.49
N LEU A 224 -2.25 -31.97 -2.40
CA LEU A 224 -1.69 -31.65 -1.08
C LEU A 224 -0.61 -32.67 -0.67
N PRO A 225 0.53 -32.24 -0.10
CA PRO A 225 1.57 -33.14 0.38
C PRO A 225 1.10 -33.83 1.66
N THR A 226 0.41 -34.96 1.51
CA THR A 226 -0.20 -35.73 2.61
C THR A 226 0.59 -36.98 3.01
N GLY A 227 1.69 -37.27 2.32
CA GLY A 227 2.58 -38.38 2.66
C GLY A 227 3.30 -38.20 4.00
N ASP A 228 4.03 -39.23 4.42
CA ASP A 228 4.85 -39.15 5.63
C ASP A 228 5.83 -37.97 5.57
N PRO A 229 6.01 -37.23 6.67
CA PRO A 229 6.88 -36.06 6.67
C PRO A 229 8.32 -36.47 6.36
N ALA A 230 8.94 -35.77 5.43
CA ALA A 230 10.33 -36.00 5.03
C ALA A 230 11.34 -35.84 6.17
N THR A 231 10.96 -35.17 7.27
CA THR A 231 11.82 -34.99 8.44
C THR A 231 11.07 -35.29 9.74
N PRO A 232 11.77 -35.79 10.78
CA PRO A 232 11.15 -36.01 12.09
C PRO A 232 10.52 -34.75 12.70
N LEU A 233 10.99 -33.55 12.33
CA LEU A 233 10.45 -32.28 12.80
C LEU A 233 9.01 -32.06 12.32
N GLY A 234 8.61 -32.62 11.18
CA GLY A 234 7.25 -32.48 10.64
C GLY A 234 6.17 -32.97 11.63
N TRP A 235 6.47 -34.00 12.41
CA TRP A 235 5.59 -34.52 13.46
C TRP A 235 5.32 -33.52 14.61
N TYR A 236 6.08 -32.42 14.71
CA TYR A 236 5.74 -31.34 15.64
C TYR A 236 4.42 -30.66 15.29
N ALA A 237 3.99 -30.72 14.02
CA ALA A 237 2.71 -30.14 13.59
C ALA A 237 1.53 -30.71 14.38
N ASP A 238 1.57 -31.97 14.79
CA ASP A 238 0.50 -32.62 15.57
C ASP A 238 0.17 -31.84 16.86
N LEU A 239 1.19 -31.28 17.51
CA LEU A 239 1.03 -30.49 18.74
C LEU A 239 0.24 -29.20 18.49
N LEU A 240 0.39 -28.59 17.32
CA LEU A 240 -0.33 -27.37 16.95
C LEU A 240 -1.83 -27.63 16.79
N PHE A 241 -2.22 -28.87 16.47
CA PHE A 241 -3.60 -29.29 16.24
C PHE A 241 -4.26 -29.98 17.43
N VAL A 242 -3.58 -30.09 18.59
CA VAL A 242 -4.14 -30.70 19.79
C VAL A 242 -5.46 -30.04 20.18
N GLY A 243 -6.48 -30.88 20.41
CA GLY A 243 -7.82 -30.43 20.78
C GLY A 243 -8.70 -29.98 19.61
N SER A 244 -8.24 -30.13 18.36
CA SER A 244 -9.05 -29.97 17.15
C SER A 244 -9.68 -31.31 16.69
N PRO A 245 -10.76 -31.30 15.88
CA PRO A 245 -11.39 -32.51 15.36
C PRO A 245 -10.50 -33.31 14.41
N VAL A 246 -9.51 -32.64 13.80
CA VAL A 246 -8.54 -33.24 12.86
C VAL A 246 -7.26 -33.72 13.57
N ALA A 247 -7.22 -33.69 14.90
CA ALA A 247 -6.03 -34.06 15.65
C ALA A 247 -5.74 -35.56 15.54
N ASP A 248 -4.55 -35.89 15.04
CA ASP A 248 -4.04 -37.26 15.05
C ASP A 248 -3.53 -37.66 16.46
N PRO A 249 -3.55 -38.96 16.79
CA PRO A 249 -2.98 -39.46 18.04
C PRO A 249 -1.50 -39.10 18.19
N LEU A 250 -1.12 -38.61 19.36
CA LEU A 250 0.27 -38.25 19.66
C LEU A 250 1.13 -39.50 19.77
N GLY A 251 2.05 -39.66 18.83
CA GLY A 251 2.99 -40.78 18.78
C GLY A 251 4.32 -40.48 19.47
N TRP A 252 5.19 -41.48 19.48
CA TRP A 252 6.58 -41.28 19.91
C TRP A 252 7.32 -40.29 18.99
N GLN A 253 6.95 -40.24 17.71
CA GLN A 253 7.50 -39.29 16.73
C GLN A 253 7.21 -37.84 17.13
N THR A 254 5.99 -37.55 17.58
CA THR A 254 5.56 -36.23 18.07
C THR A 254 6.34 -35.84 19.32
N LEU A 255 6.48 -36.77 20.29
CA LEU A 255 7.27 -36.53 21.51
C LEU A 255 8.75 -36.29 21.20
N PHE A 256 9.30 -37.05 20.25
CA PHE A 256 10.68 -36.86 19.79
C PHE A 256 10.87 -35.49 19.12
N ALA A 257 9.94 -35.07 18.25
CA ALA A 257 9.97 -33.76 17.63
C ALA A 257 9.85 -32.63 18.67
N ALA A 258 9.00 -32.79 19.68
CA ALA A 258 8.88 -31.85 20.79
C ALA A 258 10.19 -31.72 21.56
N ALA A 259 10.76 -32.85 21.97
CA ALA A 259 12.04 -32.89 22.68
C ALA A 259 13.15 -32.23 21.86
N LEU A 260 13.18 -32.44 20.54
CA LEU A 260 14.11 -31.79 19.62
C LEU A 260 13.98 -30.26 19.67
N VAL A 261 12.77 -29.71 19.54
CA VAL A 261 12.53 -28.26 19.58
C VAL A 261 12.93 -27.66 20.93
N PHE A 262 12.50 -28.27 22.04
CA PHE A 262 12.83 -27.77 23.37
C PHE A 262 14.31 -27.90 23.73
N ALA A 263 14.99 -28.95 23.25
CA ALA A 263 16.44 -29.11 23.43
C ALA A 263 17.24 -28.13 22.54
N ALA A 264 16.73 -27.79 21.37
CA ALA A 264 17.36 -26.84 20.45
C ALA A 264 17.39 -25.42 21.01
N ILE A 265 16.38 -24.98 21.76
CA ILE A 265 16.32 -23.63 22.36
C ILE A 265 17.57 -23.28 23.18
N PRO A 266 17.92 -24.00 24.27
CA PRO A 266 19.11 -23.69 25.07
C PRO A 266 20.41 -23.95 24.32
N ALA A 267 20.45 -24.95 23.43
CA ALA A 267 21.65 -25.27 22.65
C ALA A 267 22.02 -24.14 21.67
N ILE A 268 21.05 -23.69 20.88
CA ILE A 268 21.26 -22.61 19.91
C ILE A 268 21.44 -21.28 20.63
N PHE A 269 20.76 -21.06 21.77
CA PHE A 269 20.98 -19.85 22.59
C PHE A 269 22.42 -19.77 23.10
N ALA A 270 22.97 -20.89 23.58
CA ALA A 270 24.37 -20.95 24.02
C ALA A 270 25.35 -20.67 22.86
N VAL A 271 25.06 -21.18 21.66
CA VAL A 271 25.82 -20.88 20.44
C VAL A 271 25.71 -19.40 20.10
N GLN A 272 24.51 -18.82 20.16
CA GLN A 272 24.26 -17.42 19.85
C GLN A 272 24.98 -16.47 20.80
N VAL A 273 24.99 -16.74 22.11
CA VAL A 273 25.74 -15.94 23.09
C VAL A 273 27.26 -15.99 22.83
N ARG A 274 27.77 -17.08 22.24
CA ARG A 274 29.19 -17.19 21.86
C ARG A 274 29.53 -16.47 20.56
N ILE A 275 28.61 -16.47 19.59
CA ILE A 275 28.81 -15.82 18.29
C ILE A 275 28.56 -14.31 18.39
N ALA A 276 27.63 -13.87 19.23
CA ALA A 276 27.23 -12.47 19.34
C ALA A 276 28.40 -11.49 19.57
N PRO A 277 29.37 -11.75 20.47
CA PRO A 277 30.56 -10.89 20.60
C PRO A 277 31.40 -10.83 19.32
N ALA A 278 31.54 -11.94 18.59
CA ALA A 278 32.28 -11.96 17.33
C ALA A 278 31.60 -11.12 16.25
N PHE A 279 30.27 -10.99 16.30
CA PHE A 279 29.51 -10.09 15.44
C PHE A 279 29.61 -8.64 15.92
N TRP A 280 29.33 -8.35 17.20
CA TRP A 280 29.30 -6.97 17.73
C TRP A 280 30.67 -6.28 17.78
N TYR A 281 31.75 -7.03 17.95
CA TYR A 281 33.12 -6.50 17.99
C TYR A 281 33.89 -6.77 16.70
N ALA A 282 33.21 -7.20 15.63
CA ALA A 282 33.80 -7.21 14.31
C ALA A 282 34.06 -5.78 13.86
N THR A 283 35.23 -5.23 14.16
CA THR A 283 35.67 -3.94 13.60
C THR A 283 35.90 -4.11 12.11
N PRO A 284 35.20 -3.34 11.24
CA PRO A 284 35.60 -3.21 9.86
C PRO A 284 37.07 -2.85 9.80
N LYS A 285 37.88 -3.63 9.08
CA LYS A 285 39.19 -3.12 8.66
C LYS A 285 38.95 -1.92 7.77
N THR A 286 39.11 -0.73 8.31
CA THR A 286 39.20 0.49 7.52
C THR A 286 40.39 0.33 6.59
N ALA A 287 40.10 0.18 5.29
CA ALA A 287 41.14 0.18 4.26
C ALA A 287 41.97 1.48 4.26
N ASP A 288 41.56 2.50 5.00
CA ASP A 288 42.24 3.79 5.12
C ASP A 288 43.53 3.76 5.97
N GLU A 289 43.80 2.72 6.78
CA GLU A 289 45.03 2.70 7.60
C GLU A 289 46.29 2.28 6.81
N ASP A 290 46.16 1.56 5.69
CA ASP A 290 47.31 1.18 4.84
C ASP A 290 47.47 2.07 3.59
N ASP A 291 46.45 2.84 3.19
CA ASP A 291 46.48 3.73 2.01
C ASP A 291 46.70 5.22 2.33
N THR A 292 46.85 5.59 3.60
CA THR A 292 47.35 6.93 3.97
C THR A 292 48.88 6.97 4.01
N GLU A 293 49.53 6.64 2.89
CA GLU A 293 50.70 7.45 2.56
C GLU A 293 50.20 8.89 2.44
N PRO A 294 50.79 9.87 3.15
CA PRO A 294 50.52 11.26 2.86
C PRO A 294 51.05 11.50 1.46
N SER A 295 50.19 11.35 0.45
CA SER A 295 50.47 11.82 -0.89
C SER A 295 50.71 13.32 -0.76
N GLY A 296 51.99 13.67 -0.61
CA GLY A 296 52.55 15.00 -0.50
C GLY A 296 52.45 15.76 -1.81
N GLY A 297 51.24 15.79 -2.35
CA GLY A 297 50.88 16.51 -3.55
C GLY A 297 49.43 16.91 -3.38
N ARG A 298 49.19 18.08 -2.76
CA ARG A 298 47.96 18.82 -3.04
C ARG A 298 47.83 18.83 -4.57
N PRO A 299 46.78 18.26 -5.17
CA PRO A 299 46.60 18.42 -6.61
C PRO A 299 46.47 19.91 -6.86
N VAL A 300 47.52 20.50 -7.43
CA VAL A 300 47.50 21.88 -7.89
C VAL A 300 46.63 21.85 -9.13
N PHE A 301 45.32 21.98 -8.93
CA PHE A 301 44.43 22.24 -10.03
C PHE A 301 44.82 23.61 -10.60
N GLU A 302 45.28 23.67 -11.85
CA GLU A 302 45.53 24.94 -12.58
C GLU A 302 44.32 25.88 -12.52
N GLN A 303 43.11 25.31 -12.36
CA GLN A 303 41.90 26.01 -12.01
C GLN A 303 41.14 25.23 -10.95
N THR A 304 40.82 25.84 -9.81
CA THR A 304 39.95 25.23 -8.79
C THR A 304 38.69 24.63 -9.46
N PRO A 305 38.22 23.44 -9.07
CA PRO A 305 37.00 22.84 -9.63
C PRO A 305 35.78 23.79 -9.60
N SER A 306 35.73 24.71 -8.64
CA SER A 306 34.73 25.79 -8.58
C SER A 306 34.73 26.75 -9.78
N ALA A 307 35.86 26.93 -10.48
CA ALA A 307 35.99 27.81 -11.63
C ALA A 307 35.39 27.22 -12.93
N THR A 308 35.29 25.88 -13.02
CA THR A 308 34.72 25.13 -14.16
C THR A 308 33.29 24.65 -13.91
N ILE A 309 32.86 24.52 -12.65
CA ILE A 309 31.47 24.17 -12.30
C ILE A 309 30.52 25.28 -12.76
N GLY A 310 29.67 24.97 -13.75
CA GLY A 310 28.69 25.90 -14.32
C GLY A 310 29.18 26.72 -15.51
N ARG A 311 30.45 26.56 -15.93
CA ARG A 311 31.06 27.21 -17.12
C ARG A 311 31.43 26.23 -18.24
N GLN A 312 30.82 25.05 -18.26
CA GLN A 312 31.02 24.10 -19.36
C GLN A 312 30.21 24.53 -20.58
N ASP A 313 30.77 24.49 -21.77
CA ASP A 313 30.02 24.67 -23.02
C ASP A 313 29.27 23.39 -23.38
N GLY A 314 28.01 23.50 -23.83
CA GLY A 314 27.20 22.36 -24.29
C GLY A 314 25.71 22.42 -23.95
N LEU A 315 24.94 21.43 -24.40
CA LEU A 315 23.48 21.35 -24.15
C LEU A 315 23.13 21.23 -22.66
N LEU A 316 23.94 20.51 -21.89
CA LEU A 316 23.73 20.28 -20.46
C LEU A 316 23.93 21.53 -19.60
N SER A 317 24.73 22.49 -20.05
CA SER A 317 24.97 23.75 -19.33
C SER A 317 23.94 24.82 -19.62
N ARG A 318 23.11 24.67 -20.66
CA ARG A 318 22.06 25.64 -21.02
C ARG A 318 20.82 25.58 -20.12
N SER A 319 20.55 24.45 -19.48
CA SER A 319 19.36 24.26 -18.63
C SER A 319 19.73 23.96 -17.18
N ALA A 320 19.18 24.76 -16.24
CA ALA A 320 19.34 24.51 -14.81
C ALA A 320 18.82 23.12 -14.39
N THR A 321 17.77 22.63 -15.05
CA THR A 321 17.19 21.30 -14.80
C THR A 321 18.15 20.19 -15.25
N LEU A 322 18.79 20.33 -16.41
CA LEU A 322 19.77 19.34 -16.90
C LEU A 322 21.01 19.31 -16.01
N ARG A 323 21.49 20.47 -15.55
CA ARG A 323 22.62 20.54 -14.61
C ARG A 323 22.28 19.85 -13.28
N ALA A 324 21.11 20.13 -12.71
CA ALA A 324 20.66 19.47 -11.49
C ALA A 324 20.47 17.96 -11.71
N GLY A 325 19.88 17.56 -12.84
CA GLY A 325 19.70 16.16 -13.21
C GLY A 325 21.02 15.40 -13.31
N LEU A 326 22.03 15.99 -13.97
CA LEU A 326 23.38 15.44 -14.03
C LEU A 326 24.01 15.31 -12.63
N GLY A 327 23.74 16.28 -11.73
CA GLY A 327 24.11 16.20 -10.32
C GLY A 327 23.51 14.98 -9.64
N TYR A 328 22.21 14.74 -9.81
CA TYR A 328 21.54 13.56 -9.26
C TYR A 328 22.04 12.24 -9.86
N VAL A 329 22.28 12.18 -11.18
CA VAL A 329 22.87 10.99 -11.83
C VAL A 329 24.27 10.71 -11.28
N ARG A 330 25.14 11.74 -11.21
CA ARG A 330 26.48 11.59 -10.67
C ARG A 330 26.46 11.20 -9.19
N GLY A 331 25.53 11.76 -8.42
CA GLY A 331 25.28 11.35 -7.03
C GLY A 331 24.91 9.87 -6.94
N ALA A 332 23.98 9.42 -7.79
CA ALA A 332 23.54 8.04 -7.84
C ALA A 332 24.66 7.06 -8.21
N VAL A 333 25.49 7.42 -9.19
CA VAL A 333 26.63 6.61 -9.64
C VAL A 333 27.78 6.60 -8.62
N ARG A 334 28.03 7.72 -7.93
CA ARG A 334 29.13 7.84 -6.95
C ARG A 334 28.80 7.22 -5.60
N ARG A 335 27.52 7.16 -5.24
CA ARG A 335 27.03 6.59 -3.97
C ARG A 335 25.93 5.56 -4.21
N PRO A 336 26.23 4.43 -4.89
CA PRO A 336 25.24 3.37 -5.16
C PRO A 336 24.71 2.71 -3.87
N ASP A 337 25.47 2.81 -2.78
CA ASP A 337 25.13 2.37 -1.43
C ASP A 337 23.87 3.04 -0.86
N GLN A 338 23.52 4.25 -1.32
CA GLN A 338 22.28 4.92 -0.92
C GLN A 338 21.01 4.23 -1.45
N TYR A 339 21.13 3.37 -2.46
CA TYR A 339 20.00 2.80 -3.19
C TYR A 339 19.76 1.33 -2.87
N VAL A 340 20.39 0.82 -1.82
CA VAL A 340 20.26 -0.57 -1.38
C VAL A 340 18.80 -0.93 -1.04
N TYR A 341 17.97 0.04 -0.64
CA TYR A 341 16.53 -0.16 -0.45
C TYR A 341 15.79 -0.57 -1.74
N LEU A 342 16.34 -0.32 -2.94
CA LEU A 342 15.75 -0.77 -4.20
C LEU A 342 15.75 -2.29 -4.33
N LEU A 343 16.52 -3.01 -3.52
CA LEU A 343 16.43 -4.47 -3.43
C LEU A 343 15.04 -4.92 -2.99
N TYR A 344 14.30 -4.10 -2.23
CA TYR A 344 12.90 -4.36 -1.90
C TYR A 344 11.99 -4.36 -3.14
N TYR A 345 12.36 -3.66 -4.22
CA TYR A 345 11.65 -3.72 -5.51
C TYR A 345 12.09 -4.89 -6.37
N LEU A 346 13.34 -5.34 -6.24
CA LEU A 346 13.81 -6.54 -6.92
C LEU A 346 13.19 -7.81 -6.32
N PHE A 347 12.89 -7.78 -5.02
CA PHE A 347 12.33 -8.93 -4.31
C PHE A 347 11.03 -9.49 -4.95
N PRO A 348 9.93 -8.74 -5.11
CA PRO A 348 8.70 -9.26 -5.73
C PRO A 348 8.90 -9.74 -7.16
N VAL A 349 9.84 -9.12 -7.88
CA VAL A 349 10.16 -9.49 -9.27
C VAL A 349 10.83 -10.86 -9.32
N LEU A 350 11.86 -11.08 -8.51
CA LEU A 350 12.55 -12.38 -8.43
C LEU A 350 11.66 -13.48 -7.85
N ALA A 351 10.79 -13.12 -6.90
CA ALA A 351 9.80 -14.01 -6.30
C ALA A 351 8.84 -14.62 -7.33
N VAL A 352 8.54 -13.90 -8.42
CA VAL A 352 7.72 -14.40 -9.53
C VAL A 352 8.55 -15.08 -10.60
N LEU A 353 9.71 -14.51 -10.95
CA LEU A 353 10.57 -15.03 -12.03
C LEU A 353 11.11 -16.43 -11.75
N LEU A 354 11.62 -16.65 -10.54
CA LEU A 354 12.34 -17.89 -10.24
C LEU A 354 11.41 -19.12 -10.26
N PRO A 355 10.23 -19.11 -9.62
CA PRO A 355 9.31 -20.25 -9.73
C PRO A 355 8.87 -20.54 -11.15
N ILE A 356 8.46 -19.52 -11.91
CA ILE A 356 8.01 -19.69 -13.31
C ILE A 356 9.14 -20.25 -14.18
N GLY A 357 10.36 -19.76 -13.99
CA GLY A 357 11.52 -20.24 -14.73
C GLY A 357 11.87 -21.71 -14.47
N LEU A 358 11.58 -22.21 -13.27
CA LEU A 358 11.79 -23.61 -12.89
C LEU A 358 10.68 -24.53 -13.38
N GLU A 359 9.42 -24.11 -13.26
CA GLU A 359 8.24 -24.93 -13.63
C GLU A 359 7.94 -24.91 -15.14
N THR A 360 8.07 -23.73 -15.76
CA THR A 360 7.70 -23.51 -17.16
C THR A 360 8.78 -22.72 -17.90
N PRO A 361 9.93 -23.35 -18.24
CA PRO A 361 11.06 -22.65 -18.87
C PRO A 361 10.72 -21.90 -20.17
N ALA A 362 9.69 -22.35 -20.91
CA ALA A 362 9.20 -21.69 -22.11
C ALA A 362 8.63 -20.27 -21.85
N LEU A 363 8.14 -19.99 -20.65
CA LEU A 363 7.61 -18.69 -20.25
C LEU A 363 8.68 -17.77 -19.62
N LEU A 364 9.92 -18.25 -19.46
CA LEU A 364 10.98 -17.48 -18.80
C LEU A 364 11.29 -16.16 -19.52
N GLY A 365 11.40 -16.19 -20.86
CA GLY A 365 11.65 -14.98 -21.66
C GLY A 365 10.56 -13.92 -21.50
N PRO A 366 9.28 -14.25 -21.75
CA PRO A 366 8.17 -13.33 -21.56
C PRO A 366 8.06 -12.83 -20.12
N THR A 367 8.23 -13.73 -19.14
CA THR A 367 8.14 -13.36 -17.72
C THR A 367 9.27 -12.38 -17.33
N LEU A 368 10.49 -12.60 -17.83
CA LEU A 368 11.62 -11.69 -17.65
C LEU A 368 11.36 -10.33 -18.30
N GLY A 369 10.81 -10.32 -19.51
CA GLY A 369 10.39 -9.10 -20.19
C GLY A 369 9.35 -8.30 -19.39
N GLY A 370 8.27 -8.94 -18.94
CA GLY A 370 7.23 -8.32 -18.11
C GLY A 370 7.76 -7.85 -16.74
N SER A 371 8.66 -8.62 -16.15
CA SER A 371 9.34 -8.28 -14.90
C SER A 371 10.22 -7.03 -15.03
N LEU A 372 10.95 -6.89 -16.12
CA LEU A 372 11.72 -5.69 -16.43
C LEU A 372 10.82 -4.47 -16.67
N VAL A 373 9.62 -4.65 -17.25
CA VAL A 373 8.62 -3.59 -17.35
C VAL A 373 8.20 -3.09 -15.96
N VAL A 374 7.81 -3.99 -15.07
CA VAL A 374 7.43 -3.63 -13.68
C VAL A 374 8.60 -2.98 -12.94
N LEU A 375 9.81 -3.54 -13.07
CA LEU A 375 11.01 -2.98 -12.46
C LEU A 375 11.33 -1.59 -13.02
N GLY A 376 11.20 -1.37 -14.33
CA GLY A 376 11.39 -0.06 -14.96
C GLY A 376 10.40 0.97 -14.42
N VAL A 377 9.13 0.60 -14.25
CA VAL A 377 8.14 1.45 -13.59
C VAL A 377 8.59 1.77 -12.16
N TRP A 378 8.91 0.77 -11.34
CA TRP A 378 9.30 1.02 -9.94
C TRP A 378 10.60 1.81 -9.80
N LEU A 379 11.59 1.61 -10.66
CA LEU A 379 12.84 2.37 -10.65
C LEU A 379 12.61 3.84 -11.04
N ALA A 380 11.61 4.13 -11.88
CA ALA A 380 11.29 5.50 -12.28
C ALA A 380 10.97 6.41 -11.07
N GLY A 381 10.24 5.88 -10.10
CA GLY A 381 9.99 6.53 -8.81
C GLY A 381 11.01 6.19 -7.73
N GLY A 382 11.58 5.00 -7.78
CA GLY A 382 12.38 4.42 -6.71
C GLY A 382 13.66 5.19 -6.43
N VAL A 383 14.42 5.53 -7.46
CA VAL A 383 15.81 5.99 -7.29
C VAL A 383 15.88 7.41 -6.72
N VAL A 384 15.47 8.42 -7.48
CA VAL A 384 15.69 9.83 -7.10
C VAL A 384 14.43 10.56 -6.62
N CYS A 385 13.28 9.89 -6.63
CA CYS A 385 11.97 10.51 -6.48
C CYS A 385 11.30 10.21 -5.12
N LEU A 386 11.67 9.11 -4.45
CA LEU A 386 10.92 8.59 -3.30
C LEU A 386 11.21 9.26 -1.94
N ASN A 387 12.30 10.02 -1.83
CA ASN A 387 12.59 10.85 -0.65
C ASN A 387 13.22 12.20 -1.04
N PRO A 388 12.48 13.07 -1.75
CA PRO A 388 13.06 14.25 -2.39
C PRO A 388 13.47 15.36 -1.42
N LEU A 389 12.99 15.34 -0.19
CA LEU A 389 13.38 16.30 0.86
C LEU A 389 14.48 15.74 1.75
N GLY A 390 14.35 14.47 2.16
CA GLY A 390 15.32 13.82 3.03
C GLY A 390 16.69 13.66 2.38
N THR A 391 16.72 13.26 1.11
CA THR A 391 17.97 13.02 0.35
C THR A 391 18.83 14.26 0.18
N GLU A 392 18.27 15.47 0.32
CA GLU A 392 19.04 16.71 0.28
C GLU A 392 19.83 16.96 1.58
N GLY A 393 19.46 16.31 2.69
CA GLY A 393 20.15 16.40 3.97
C GLY A 393 20.42 17.83 4.42
N ALA A 394 21.66 18.12 4.81
CA ALA A 394 22.08 19.46 5.26
C ALA A 394 21.92 20.55 4.18
N MET A 395 21.97 20.18 2.89
CA MET A 395 21.82 21.12 1.77
C MET A 395 20.37 21.57 1.57
N LEU A 396 19.38 20.91 2.18
CA LEU A 396 17.97 21.26 2.02
C LEU A 396 17.69 22.73 2.36
N SER A 397 18.30 23.22 3.45
CA SER A 397 18.16 24.62 3.87
C SER A 397 18.66 25.59 2.78
N GLN A 398 19.80 25.28 2.16
CA GLN A 398 20.39 26.07 1.10
C GLN A 398 19.57 26.00 -0.19
N LEU A 399 19.02 24.83 -0.53
CA LEU A 399 18.16 24.64 -1.70
C LEU A 399 16.84 25.40 -1.59
N VAL A 400 16.23 25.42 -0.40
CA VAL A 400 15.00 26.16 -0.14
C VAL A 400 15.23 27.68 -0.21
N LEU A 401 16.42 28.15 0.20
CA LEU A 401 16.81 29.56 0.13
C LEU A 401 17.41 29.98 -1.22
N ALA A 402 17.70 29.03 -2.11
CA ALA A 402 18.29 29.32 -3.41
C ALA A 402 17.34 30.16 -4.26
N ARG A 403 17.91 31.06 -5.08
CA ARG A 403 17.15 31.83 -6.09
C ARG A 403 16.54 30.93 -7.17
N THR A 404 17.05 29.71 -7.31
CA THR A 404 16.57 28.72 -8.27
C THR A 404 15.17 28.23 -7.87
N PRO A 405 14.18 28.29 -8.77
CA PRO A 405 12.83 27.82 -8.47
C PRO A 405 12.79 26.34 -8.06
N ALA A 406 12.02 26.02 -7.03
CA ALA A 406 11.81 24.63 -6.56
C ALA A 406 11.41 23.64 -7.67
N ARG A 407 10.68 24.11 -8.69
CA ARG A 407 10.30 23.29 -9.86
C ARG A 407 11.49 22.70 -10.61
N THR A 408 12.63 23.39 -10.62
CA THR A 408 13.83 22.94 -11.33
C THR A 408 14.37 21.64 -10.73
N PHE A 409 14.44 21.55 -9.40
CA PHE A 409 14.91 20.35 -8.70
C PHE A 409 13.93 19.18 -8.85
N VAL A 410 12.62 19.45 -8.74
CA VAL A 410 11.57 18.43 -8.94
C VAL A 410 11.59 17.89 -10.38
N HIS A 411 11.68 18.77 -11.38
CA HIS A 411 11.76 18.37 -12.79
C HIS A 411 13.05 17.62 -13.12
N ALA A 412 14.16 17.98 -12.48
CA ALA A 412 15.42 17.27 -12.64
C ALA A 412 15.33 15.83 -12.14
N ARG A 413 14.70 15.60 -10.97
CA ARG A 413 14.45 14.26 -10.43
C ARG A 413 13.52 13.45 -11.34
N LEU A 414 12.42 14.08 -11.80
CA LEU A 414 11.52 13.45 -12.77
C LEU A 414 12.24 13.00 -14.03
N LEU A 415 13.07 13.85 -14.62
CA LEU A 415 13.80 13.52 -15.84
C LEU A 415 14.70 12.31 -15.63
N VAL A 416 15.48 12.31 -14.56
CA VAL A 416 16.41 11.20 -14.24
C VAL A 416 15.66 9.90 -14.00
N GLY A 417 14.60 9.93 -13.19
CA GLY A 417 13.76 8.77 -12.91
C GLY A 417 13.10 8.21 -14.16
N VAL A 418 12.43 9.06 -14.95
CA VAL A 418 11.75 8.66 -16.19
C VAL A 418 12.72 8.09 -17.21
N CYS A 419 13.89 8.71 -17.42
CA CYS A 419 14.88 8.18 -18.37
C CYS A 419 15.35 6.78 -17.98
N LEU A 420 15.65 6.56 -16.69
CA LEU A 420 16.04 5.24 -16.19
C LEU A 420 14.91 4.21 -16.33
N GLY A 421 13.70 4.58 -15.90
CA GLY A 421 12.55 3.69 -15.93
C GLY A 421 12.13 3.32 -17.35
N LEU A 422 12.16 4.27 -18.29
CA LEU A 422 11.90 4.00 -19.71
C LEU A 422 12.98 3.11 -20.32
N ALA A 423 14.26 3.33 -20.00
CA ALA A 423 15.33 2.49 -20.53
C ALA A 423 15.15 1.02 -20.13
N VAL A 424 14.88 0.76 -18.84
CA VAL A 424 14.66 -0.60 -18.32
C VAL A 424 13.33 -1.18 -18.81
N GLY A 425 12.25 -0.39 -18.78
CA GLY A 425 10.92 -0.83 -19.18
C GLY A 425 10.80 -1.12 -20.67
N LEU A 426 11.41 -0.30 -21.54
CA LEU A 426 11.45 -0.56 -22.98
C LEU A 426 12.33 -1.77 -23.31
N ALA A 427 13.45 -1.97 -22.63
CA ALA A 427 14.25 -3.19 -22.77
C ALA A 427 13.43 -4.44 -22.39
N GLY A 428 12.66 -4.36 -21.29
CA GLY A 428 11.72 -5.40 -20.89
C GLY A 428 10.63 -5.67 -21.93
N ALA A 429 10.03 -4.61 -22.47
CA ALA A 429 9.03 -4.74 -23.53
C ALA A 429 9.62 -5.37 -24.79
N VAL A 430 10.82 -4.97 -25.23
CA VAL A 430 11.52 -5.57 -26.37
C VAL A 430 11.79 -7.05 -26.13
N LEU A 431 12.26 -7.43 -24.93
CA LEU A 431 12.49 -8.83 -24.57
C LEU A 431 11.19 -9.64 -24.57
N TYR A 432 10.12 -9.09 -23.99
CA TYR A 432 8.80 -9.71 -23.98
C TYR A 432 8.33 -10.03 -25.40
N LEU A 433 8.58 -9.13 -26.36
CA LEU A 433 8.18 -9.33 -27.76
C LEU A 433 9.05 -10.33 -28.48
N ALA A 434 10.36 -10.29 -28.26
CA ALA A 434 11.30 -11.19 -28.90
C ALA A 434 11.09 -12.65 -28.48
N THR A 435 10.53 -12.87 -27.29
CA THR A 435 10.34 -14.20 -26.69
C THR A 435 8.87 -14.59 -26.49
N GLY A 436 7.95 -13.66 -26.71
CA GLY A 436 6.52 -13.81 -26.47
C GLY A 436 5.79 -14.46 -27.64
N PRO A 437 4.78 -15.32 -27.41
CA PRO A 437 4.16 -16.07 -28.51
C PRO A 437 3.09 -15.27 -29.29
N PHE A 438 2.74 -14.02 -28.91
CA PHE A 438 1.40 -13.48 -29.20
C PHE A 438 1.28 -11.98 -29.58
N ILE A 439 2.33 -11.27 -30.02
CA ILE A 439 2.19 -9.84 -30.37
C ILE A 439 2.80 -9.51 -31.74
N THR A 440 1.98 -8.98 -32.65
CA THR A 440 2.45 -8.34 -33.89
C THR A 440 3.02 -6.96 -33.59
N LEU A 441 4.01 -6.49 -34.35
CA LEU A 441 4.66 -5.18 -34.16
C LEU A 441 3.67 -4.02 -33.99
N GLY A 442 2.54 -4.03 -34.71
CA GLY A 442 1.49 -3.01 -34.59
C GLY A 442 0.80 -2.98 -33.22
N ARG A 443 0.57 -4.14 -32.61
CA ARG A 443 -0.05 -4.25 -31.28
C ARG A 443 0.90 -3.77 -30.18
N THR A 444 2.20 -4.00 -30.34
CA THR A 444 3.22 -3.45 -29.44
C THR A 444 3.21 -1.94 -29.42
N LEU A 445 3.22 -1.31 -30.61
CA LEU A 445 3.30 0.14 -30.73
C LEU A 445 2.08 0.81 -30.09
N ALA A 446 0.93 0.13 -30.03
CA ALA A 446 -0.26 0.61 -29.34
C ALA A 446 -0.12 0.63 -27.80
N VAL A 447 0.73 -0.21 -27.21
CA VAL A 447 0.92 -0.30 -25.74
C VAL A 447 2.05 0.60 -25.23
N VAL A 448 2.99 1.02 -26.10
CA VAL A 448 4.10 1.91 -25.72
C VAL A 448 3.64 3.21 -25.06
N PRO A 449 2.62 3.95 -25.57
CA PRO A 449 2.13 5.16 -24.92
C PRO A 449 1.58 4.91 -23.51
N LEU A 450 0.93 3.76 -23.28
CA LEU A 450 0.43 3.36 -21.98
C LEU A 450 1.59 3.15 -21.01
N LEU A 451 2.63 2.42 -21.42
CA LEU A 451 3.83 2.21 -20.61
C LEU A 451 4.54 3.53 -20.28
N VAL A 452 4.72 4.41 -21.27
CA VAL A 452 5.33 5.74 -21.06
C VAL A 452 4.50 6.54 -20.05
N GLY A 453 3.18 6.52 -20.16
CA GLY A 453 2.26 7.15 -19.22
C GLY A 453 2.43 6.63 -17.79
N VAL A 454 2.53 5.31 -17.60
CA VAL A 454 2.72 4.68 -16.30
C VAL A 454 4.08 5.02 -15.70
N VAL A 455 5.16 4.99 -16.49
CA VAL A 455 6.52 5.32 -16.02
C VAL A 455 6.61 6.77 -15.55
N VAL A 456 6.06 7.71 -16.32
CA VAL A 456 6.00 9.13 -15.94
C VAL A 456 5.16 9.32 -14.68
N THR A 457 4.04 8.62 -14.59
CA THR A 457 3.15 8.67 -13.42
C THR A 457 3.82 8.11 -12.17
N SER A 458 4.56 7.00 -12.28
CA SER A 458 5.32 6.43 -11.17
C SER A 458 6.36 7.42 -10.62
N ALA A 459 7.17 8.02 -11.50
CA ALA A 459 8.19 8.99 -11.08
C ALA A 459 7.56 10.19 -10.34
N ALA A 460 6.47 10.72 -10.87
CA ALA A 460 5.75 11.84 -10.26
C ALA A 460 5.04 11.46 -8.96
N PHE A 461 4.39 10.31 -8.92
CA PHE A 461 3.69 9.82 -7.74
C PHE A 461 4.67 9.58 -6.59
N ALA A 462 5.83 8.97 -6.86
CA ALA A 462 6.92 8.82 -5.89
C ALA A 462 7.37 10.16 -5.28
N LEU A 463 7.53 11.20 -6.11
CA LEU A 463 7.83 12.56 -5.63
C LEU A 463 6.73 13.11 -4.73
N GLY A 464 5.47 12.89 -5.10
CA GLY A 464 4.32 13.32 -4.31
C GLY A 464 4.27 12.65 -2.94
N ILE A 465 4.26 11.31 -2.91
CA ILE A 465 4.16 10.53 -1.68
C ILE A 465 5.42 10.68 -0.80
N GLY A 466 6.61 10.71 -1.40
CA GLY A 466 7.87 10.95 -0.72
C GLY A 466 7.96 12.35 -0.10
N SER A 467 7.34 13.35 -0.72
CA SER A 467 7.19 14.70 -0.14
C SER A 467 6.13 14.74 0.97
N ALA A 468 5.14 13.85 0.95
CA ALA A 468 4.10 13.74 1.97
C ALA A 468 4.61 13.05 3.24
N LEU A 469 5.49 12.07 3.08
CA LEU A 469 6.11 11.24 4.11
C LEU A 469 7.66 11.33 4.04
N PRO A 470 8.25 12.53 4.19
CA PRO A 470 9.69 12.68 4.09
C PRO A 470 10.37 12.02 5.30
N LYS A 471 11.52 11.41 5.05
CA LYS A 471 12.37 10.86 6.11
C LYS A 471 13.69 11.62 6.11
N PHE A 472 14.02 12.27 7.23
CA PHE A 472 15.24 13.09 7.35
C PHE A 472 16.35 12.40 8.13
N GLU A 473 15.99 11.42 8.95
CA GLU A 473 16.94 10.64 9.73
C GLU A 473 17.77 9.75 8.81
N THR A 474 19.07 9.75 9.03
CA THR A 474 19.96 8.73 8.49
C THR A 474 19.55 7.40 9.08
N THR A 475 19.45 6.40 8.22
CA THR A 475 19.33 5.01 8.63
C THR A 475 20.56 4.28 8.20
N GLU A 476 21.13 3.55 9.15
CA GLU A 476 22.11 2.54 8.84
C GLU A 476 21.43 1.39 8.10
N VAL A 477 21.81 1.23 6.84
CA VAL A 477 21.41 0.11 6.02
C VAL A 477 22.62 -0.81 5.96
N PHE A 478 22.50 -2.00 6.57
CA PHE A 478 23.58 -2.98 6.69
C PHE A 478 24.81 -2.53 7.52
N ASP A 479 24.59 -1.90 8.69
CA ASP A 479 25.60 -1.67 9.75
C ASP A 479 26.88 -0.91 9.32
N SER A 480 26.83 -0.25 8.16
CA SER A 480 28.00 0.39 7.54
C SER A 480 27.66 1.61 6.68
N VAL A 481 26.37 1.92 6.47
CA VAL A 481 25.96 3.03 5.61
C VAL A 481 24.85 3.85 6.23
N GLU A 482 25.20 5.02 6.76
CA GLU A 482 24.25 6.07 7.07
C GLU A 482 23.66 6.65 5.77
N THR A 483 22.44 6.24 5.43
CA THR A 483 21.74 6.75 4.25
C THR A 483 20.39 7.30 4.64
N VAL A 484 19.98 8.39 4.01
CA VAL A 484 18.63 8.92 4.20
C VAL A 484 17.65 8.15 3.30
N ALA A 485 17.42 6.88 3.63
CA ALA A 485 16.55 5.98 2.87
C ALA A 485 15.09 6.50 2.87
N PRO A 486 14.30 6.19 1.83
CA PRO A 486 12.89 6.55 1.82
C PRO A 486 12.08 5.84 2.91
N SER A 487 10.90 6.40 3.19
CA SER A 487 9.91 5.72 4.04
C SER A 487 9.48 4.41 3.38
N ILE A 488 9.55 3.29 4.11
CA ILE A 488 9.09 1.98 3.65
C ILE A 488 7.60 2.06 3.25
N ILE A 489 6.79 2.80 4.00
CA ILE A 489 5.36 2.98 3.71
C ILE A 489 5.17 3.74 2.39
N ALA A 490 5.94 4.80 2.17
CA ALA A 490 5.91 5.51 0.89
C ALA A 490 6.32 4.60 -0.26
N ALA A 491 7.33 3.74 -0.06
CA ALA A 491 7.80 2.79 -1.05
C ALA A 491 6.77 1.71 -1.38
N LEU A 492 6.05 1.20 -0.36
CA LEU A 492 4.96 0.22 -0.52
C LEU A 492 3.74 0.83 -1.23
N ILE A 493 3.31 2.04 -0.82
CA ILE A 493 2.20 2.75 -1.49
C ILE A 493 2.56 3.05 -2.94
N HIS A 494 3.77 3.55 -3.20
CA HIS A 494 4.27 3.74 -4.55
C HIS A 494 4.22 2.42 -5.34
N GLY A 495 4.84 1.37 -4.81
CA GLY A 495 4.93 0.07 -5.47
C GLY A 495 3.57 -0.51 -5.84
N GLY A 496 2.62 -0.52 -4.89
CA GLY A 496 1.26 -1.03 -5.09
C GLY A 496 0.43 -0.21 -6.07
N VAL A 497 0.43 1.12 -5.95
CA VAL A 497 -0.35 2.00 -6.85
C VAL A 497 0.18 1.92 -8.28
N THR A 498 1.51 1.92 -8.47
CA THR A 498 2.08 1.84 -9.81
C THR A 498 1.99 0.43 -10.39
N LEU A 499 1.97 -0.61 -9.55
CA LEU A 499 1.68 -1.97 -10.00
C LEU A 499 0.23 -2.04 -10.53
N LEU A 500 -0.75 -1.50 -9.78
CA LEU A 500 -2.14 -1.42 -10.24
C LEU A 500 -2.25 -0.63 -11.56
N ALA A 501 -1.59 0.52 -11.67
CA ALA A 501 -1.55 1.30 -12.91
C ALA A 501 -0.92 0.51 -14.08
N THR A 502 0.10 -0.29 -13.81
CA THR A 502 0.72 -1.19 -14.79
C THR A 502 -0.24 -2.28 -15.22
N CYS A 503 -0.92 -2.94 -14.28
CA CYS A 503 -1.94 -3.94 -14.58
C CYS A 503 -3.10 -3.36 -15.40
N LEU A 504 -3.58 -2.16 -15.08
CA LEU A 504 -4.60 -1.45 -15.84
C LEU A 504 -4.13 -1.11 -17.25
N ALA A 505 -2.88 -0.65 -17.41
CA ALA A 505 -2.27 -0.40 -18.71
C ALA A 505 -2.16 -1.67 -19.55
N VAL A 506 -1.77 -2.79 -18.95
CA VAL A 506 -1.68 -4.10 -19.63
C VAL A 506 -3.07 -4.60 -20.02
N ALA A 507 -4.05 -4.54 -19.11
CA ALA A 507 -5.42 -4.96 -19.38
C ALA A 507 -6.07 -4.12 -20.49
N LEU A 508 -5.90 -2.80 -20.45
CA LEU A 508 -6.36 -1.90 -21.50
C LEU A 508 -5.63 -2.16 -22.82
N GLY A 509 -4.30 -2.33 -22.78
CA GLY A 509 -3.51 -2.68 -23.95
C GLY A 509 -3.97 -3.98 -24.60
N ALA A 510 -4.26 -5.01 -23.80
CA ALA A 510 -4.84 -6.27 -24.28
C ALA A 510 -6.20 -6.02 -24.93
N LEU A 511 -7.12 -5.33 -24.25
CA LEU A 511 -8.47 -5.04 -24.73
C LEU A 511 -8.48 -4.26 -26.05
N LEU A 512 -7.55 -3.32 -26.23
CA LEU A 512 -7.43 -2.52 -27.46
C LEU A 512 -6.78 -3.27 -28.62
N THR A 513 -6.07 -4.37 -28.36
CA THR A 513 -5.27 -5.07 -29.38
C THR A 513 -5.80 -6.47 -29.72
N THR A 514 -6.63 -7.06 -28.87
CA THR A 514 -7.28 -8.35 -29.14
C THR A 514 -8.24 -8.26 -30.34
N PRO A 515 -8.21 -9.22 -31.28
CA PRO A 515 -9.06 -9.18 -32.48
C PRO A 515 -10.54 -9.35 -32.17
N GLU A 516 -10.89 -10.04 -31.07
CA GLU A 516 -12.26 -10.22 -30.56
C GLU A 516 -12.58 -9.23 -29.44
N THR A 517 -12.18 -7.95 -29.59
CA THR A 517 -12.47 -6.95 -28.56
C THR A 517 -13.98 -6.69 -28.46
N PRO A 518 -14.55 -6.68 -27.24
CA PRO A 518 -15.95 -6.32 -27.04
C PRO A 518 -16.18 -4.80 -27.18
N LEU A 519 -15.13 -3.99 -27.27
CA LEU A 519 -15.24 -2.55 -27.39
C LEU A 519 -15.43 -2.12 -28.85
N SER A 520 -16.39 -1.23 -29.09
CA SER A 520 -16.44 -0.46 -30.33
C SER A 520 -15.24 0.51 -30.43
N GLY A 521 -14.95 0.99 -31.64
CA GLY A 521 -13.79 1.86 -31.88
C GLY A 521 -13.77 3.13 -31.03
N TRP A 522 -14.93 3.75 -30.77
CA TRP A 522 -15.01 4.94 -29.93
C TRP A 522 -14.91 4.60 -28.44
N GLU A 523 -15.41 3.43 -27.99
CA GLU A 523 -15.26 2.96 -26.60
C GLU A 523 -13.80 2.71 -26.27
N GLY A 524 -13.05 2.13 -27.21
CA GLY A 524 -11.60 1.97 -27.10
C GLY A 524 -10.88 3.32 -26.96
N ILE A 525 -11.25 4.30 -27.80
CA ILE A 525 -10.69 5.67 -27.71
C ILE A 525 -11.06 6.33 -26.37
N ALA A 526 -12.29 6.18 -25.90
CA ALA A 526 -12.75 6.74 -24.64
C ALA A 526 -12.02 6.11 -23.44
N ALA A 527 -11.86 4.78 -23.42
CA ALA A 527 -11.13 4.08 -22.38
C ALA A 527 -9.64 4.48 -22.34
N PHE A 528 -9.00 4.59 -23.50
CA PHE A 528 -7.64 5.12 -23.63
C PHE A 528 -7.52 6.57 -23.16
N GLY A 529 -8.43 7.44 -23.59
CA GLY A 529 -8.49 8.84 -23.18
C GLY A 529 -8.65 8.98 -21.66
N LEU A 530 -9.56 8.21 -21.07
CA LEU A 530 -9.79 8.18 -19.62
C LEU A 530 -8.52 7.74 -18.87
N PHE A 531 -7.87 6.67 -19.32
CA PHE A 531 -6.61 6.22 -18.74
C PHE A 531 -5.54 7.32 -18.78
N CYS A 532 -5.36 7.98 -19.93
CA CYS A 532 -4.42 9.08 -20.07
C CYS A 532 -4.75 10.26 -19.15
N VAL A 533 -6.04 10.62 -19.01
CA VAL A 533 -6.48 11.69 -18.11
C VAL A 533 -6.17 11.34 -16.65
N VAL A 534 -6.45 10.11 -16.21
CA VAL A 534 -6.15 9.65 -14.85
C VAL A 534 -4.64 9.72 -14.59
N MET A 535 -3.82 9.19 -15.50
CA MET A 535 -2.35 9.25 -15.39
C MET A 535 -1.85 10.71 -15.34
N LEU A 536 -2.40 11.60 -16.17
CA LEU A 536 -2.04 13.02 -16.20
C LEU A 536 -2.39 13.71 -14.87
N VAL A 537 -3.59 13.46 -14.33
CA VAL A 537 -4.03 14.03 -13.06
C VAL A 537 -3.13 13.59 -11.91
N VAL A 538 -2.83 12.29 -11.80
CA VAL A 538 -1.93 11.76 -10.77
C VAL A 538 -0.52 12.34 -10.93
N THR A 539 -0.01 12.38 -12.17
CA THR A 539 1.32 12.93 -12.50
C THR A 539 1.41 14.40 -12.11
N ASP A 540 0.53 15.25 -12.65
CA ASP A 540 0.60 16.69 -12.45
C ASP A 540 0.28 17.08 -11.01
N GLY A 541 -0.68 16.40 -10.37
CA GLY A 541 -1.01 16.61 -8.96
C GLY A 541 0.16 16.28 -8.04
N SER A 542 0.79 15.12 -8.22
CA SER A 542 1.93 14.70 -7.40
C SER A 542 3.14 15.61 -7.61
N ARG A 543 3.42 15.99 -8.86
CA ARG A 543 4.46 16.96 -9.21
C ARG A 543 4.21 18.33 -8.55
N ARG A 544 3.00 18.88 -8.67
CA ARG A 544 2.65 20.18 -8.06
C ARG A 544 2.77 20.14 -6.55
N TYR A 545 2.34 19.03 -5.94
CA TYR A 545 2.45 18.84 -4.50
C TYR A 545 3.90 18.81 -4.05
N ALA A 546 4.77 18.06 -4.74
CA ALA A 546 6.20 18.02 -4.46
C ALA A 546 6.85 19.41 -4.58
N VAL A 547 6.54 20.16 -5.64
CA VAL A 547 7.02 21.54 -5.83
C VAL A 547 6.55 22.45 -4.70
N ALA A 548 5.27 22.38 -4.33
CA ALA A 548 4.71 23.20 -3.26
C ALA A 548 5.34 22.84 -1.90
N ARG A 549 5.63 21.56 -1.67
CA ARG A 549 6.25 21.08 -0.43
C ARG A 549 7.69 21.54 -0.29
N LEU A 550 8.48 21.44 -1.35
CA LEU A 550 9.86 21.94 -1.36
C LEU A 550 9.89 23.46 -1.18
N ARG A 551 9.05 24.20 -1.92
CA ARG A 551 8.98 25.67 -1.82
C ARG A 551 8.55 26.15 -0.44
N ASN A 552 7.57 25.47 0.18
CA ASN A 552 7.00 25.86 1.47
C ASN A 552 7.57 25.02 2.63
N TYR A 553 8.77 24.46 2.46
CA TYR A 553 9.42 23.69 3.52
C TYR A 553 9.55 24.54 4.80
N GLY A 554 9.27 23.94 5.96
CA GLY A 554 9.22 24.65 7.25
C GLY A 554 7.92 25.43 7.55
N ARG A 555 6.99 25.59 6.58
CA ARG A 555 5.69 26.23 6.84
C ARG A 555 4.64 25.22 7.32
N MET A 556 3.73 25.67 8.20
CA MET A 556 2.63 24.85 8.73
C MET A 556 1.61 24.44 7.67
N ARG A 557 1.33 25.32 6.69
CA ARG A 557 0.40 25.05 5.59
C ARG A 557 1.16 24.95 4.28
N VAL A 558 0.85 23.90 3.52
CA VAL A 558 1.31 23.76 2.14
C VAL A 558 0.23 24.40 1.29
N GLU A 559 0.59 25.43 0.53
CA GLU A 559 -0.30 26.09 -0.42
C GLU A 559 0.06 25.67 -1.85
N PRO A 560 -0.51 24.55 -2.34
CA PRO A 560 -0.42 24.17 -3.72
C PRO A 560 -1.36 25.05 -4.58
N GLY A 561 -1.07 25.18 -5.87
CA GLY A 561 -1.87 26.03 -6.78
C GLY A 561 -3.32 25.54 -6.99
N GLY A 562 -4.13 26.32 -7.72
CA GLY A 562 -5.56 26.02 -7.93
C GLY A 562 -5.87 24.65 -8.52
N LEU A 563 -5.12 24.21 -9.54
CA LEU A 563 -5.32 22.88 -10.13
C LEU A 563 -5.15 21.73 -9.13
N PHE A 564 -4.28 21.89 -8.12
CA PHE A 564 -4.16 20.86 -7.08
C PHE A 564 -5.40 20.79 -6.20
N HIS A 565 -6.12 21.90 -5.98
CA HIS A 565 -7.37 21.87 -5.22
C HIS A 565 -8.42 21.03 -5.96
N VAL A 566 -8.45 21.10 -7.30
CA VAL A 566 -9.30 20.24 -8.14
C VAL A 566 -8.91 18.77 -7.99
N TYR A 567 -7.61 18.46 -8.11
CA TYR A 567 -7.13 17.07 -7.97
C TYR A 567 -7.37 16.50 -6.57
N ALA A 568 -7.13 17.28 -5.51
CA ALA A 568 -7.42 16.86 -4.15
C ALA A 568 -8.92 16.64 -3.93
N SER A 569 -9.78 17.47 -4.52
CA SER A 569 -11.23 17.28 -4.48
C SER A 569 -11.68 16.01 -5.22
N LEU A 570 -11.05 15.71 -6.37
CA LEU A 570 -11.27 14.44 -7.07
C LEU A 570 -10.84 13.25 -6.23
N VAL A 571 -9.67 13.31 -5.57
CA VAL A 571 -9.20 12.26 -4.65
C VAL A 571 -10.16 12.06 -3.48
N LEU A 572 -10.76 13.12 -2.96
CA LEU A 572 -11.78 13.01 -1.91
C LEU A 572 -13.06 12.33 -2.42
N ALA A 573 -13.53 12.69 -3.62
CA ALA A 573 -14.71 12.07 -4.22
C ALA A 573 -14.48 10.58 -4.49
N VAL A 574 -13.38 10.22 -5.15
CA VAL A 574 -13.02 8.81 -5.43
C VAL A 574 -12.75 8.06 -4.13
N GLY A 575 -12.05 8.68 -3.18
CA GLY A 575 -11.75 8.10 -1.88
C GLY A 575 -13.01 7.77 -1.09
N ALA A 576 -14.04 8.62 -1.16
CA ALA A 576 -15.33 8.38 -0.51
C ALA A 576 -16.02 7.14 -1.06
N VAL A 577 -16.09 7.00 -2.40
CA VAL A 577 -16.61 5.79 -3.06
C VAL A 577 -15.85 4.54 -2.62
N VAL A 578 -14.51 4.57 -2.69
CA VAL A 578 -13.67 3.41 -2.36
C VAL A 578 -13.80 2.99 -0.90
N VAL A 579 -13.79 3.95 0.03
CA VAL A 579 -13.96 3.65 1.46
C VAL A 579 -15.39 3.19 1.76
N GLY A 580 -16.39 3.81 1.12
CA GLY A 580 -17.79 3.37 1.21
C GLY A 580 -17.94 1.91 0.81
N GLN A 581 -17.40 1.52 -0.34
CA GLN A 581 -17.43 0.14 -0.83
C GLN A 581 -16.69 -0.84 0.08
N ALA A 582 -15.55 -0.44 0.65
CA ALA A 582 -14.82 -1.26 1.61
C ALA A 582 -15.63 -1.48 2.90
N VAL A 583 -16.30 -0.44 3.42
CA VAL A 583 -17.15 -0.55 4.60
C VAL A 583 -18.41 -1.38 4.30
N GLY A 584 -19.08 -1.12 3.18
CA GLY A 584 -20.24 -1.88 2.72
C GLY A 584 -19.93 -3.38 2.56
N SER A 585 -18.84 -3.70 1.86
CA SER A 585 -18.35 -5.09 1.70
C SER A 585 -18.05 -5.75 3.05
N SER A 586 -17.45 -5.01 3.98
CA SER A 586 -17.18 -5.51 5.34
C SER A 586 -18.47 -5.86 6.07
N VAL A 587 -19.49 -5.00 5.99
CA VAL A 587 -20.81 -5.26 6.61
C VAL A 587 -21.55 -6.41 5.94
N ALA A 588 -21.52 -6.49 4.60
CA ALA A 588 -22.09 -7.60 3.83
C ALA A 588 -21.46 -8.94 4.25
N LEU A 589 -20.14 -8.96 4.44
CA LEU A 589 -19.46 -10.11 5.00
C LEU A 589 -19.94 -10.37 6.44
N LEU A 590 -19.96 -9.40 7.34
CA LEU A 590 -20.37 -9.66 8.73
C LEU A 590 -21.82 -10.20 8.87
N VAL A 591 -22.75 -9.70 8.06
CA VAL A 591 -24.18 -9.97 8.23
C VAL A 591 -24.67 -11.17 7.39
N GLY A 592 -24.01 -11.45 6.27
CA GLY A 592 -24.41 -12.47 5.30
C GLY A 592 -25.30 -11.91 4.19
N LEU A 593 -25.14 -12.45 2.98
CA LEU A 593 -25.92 -12.05 1.79
C LEU A 593 -27.24 -12.82 1.66
N ASP A 594 -27.45 -13.84 2.50
CA ASP A 594 -28.63 -14.70 2.59
C ASP A 594 -29.80 -14.02 3.33
N ARG A 595 -29.60 -12.81 3.84
CA ARG A 595 -30.65 -12.04 4.54
C ARG A 595 -31.71 -11.53 3.57
N PRO A 596 -32.95 -11.30 4.04
CA PRO A 596 -33.98 -10.66 3.24
C PRO A 596 -33.49 -9.33 2.69
N VAL A 597 -33.71 -9.08 1.39
CA VAL A 597 -33.27 -7.86 0.70
C VAL A 597 -33.78 -6.59 1.40
N ALA A 598 -35.01 -6.63 1.93
CA ALA A 598 -35.62 -5.54 2.70
C ALA A 598 -34.83 -5.13 3.96
N LEU A 599 -34.01 -6.02 4.52
CA LEU A 599 -33.11 -5.72 5.63
C LEU A 599 -31.70 -5.38 5.15
N LEU A 600 -31.18 -6.17 4.21
CA LEU A 600 -29.79 -6.09 3.75
C LEU A 600 -29.52 -4.76 3.04
N LEU A 601 -30.42 -4.33 2.17
CA LEU A 601 -30.22 -3.14 1.36
C LEU A 601 -30.14 -1.86 2.20
N PRO A 602 -31.08 -1.56 3.13
CA PRO A 602 -30.95 -0.41 4.04
C PRO A 602 -29.66 -0.42 4.85
N LEU A 603 -29.24 -1.60 5.32
CA LEU A 603 -28.04 -1.75 6.14
C LEU A 603 -26.77 -1.45 5.33
N LEU A 604 -26.64 -2.02 4.13
CA LEU A 604 -25.50 -1.76 3.26
C LEU A 604 -25.46 -0.30 2.81
N PHE A 605 -26.63 0.28 2.49
CA PHE A 605 -26.75 1.70 2.17
C PHE A 605 -26.18 2.59 3.28
N VAL A 606 -26.58 2.35 4.54
CA VAL A 606 -26.03 3.09 5.70
C VAL A 606 -24.53 2.85 5.86
N ALA A 607 -24.06 1.61 5.69
CA ALA A 607 -22.66 1.25 5.82
C ALA A 607 -21.77 1.96 4.79
N GLU A 608 -22.22 2.04 3.53
CA GLU A 608 -21.49 2.72 2.46
C GLU A 608 -21.35 4.22 2.75
N TYR A 609 -22.45 4.89 3.15
CA TYR A 609 -22.40 6.31 3.53
C TYR A 609 -21.61 6.56 4.82
N ALA A 610 -21.53 5.60 5.74
CA ALA A 610 -20.61 5.70 6.88
C ALA A 610 -19.15 5.80 6.41
N GLY A 611 -18.77 5.11 5.33
CA GLY A 611 -17.46 5.24 4.69
C GLY A 611 -17.19 6.65 4.13
N TYR A 612 -18.20 7.32 3.57
CA TYR A 612 -18.09 8.70 3.11
C TYR A 612 -17.82 9.67 4.28
N VAL A 613 -18.50 9.46 5.41
CA VAL A 613 -18.25 10.23 6.65
C VAL A 613 -16.82 10.04 7.15
N LEU A 614 -16.26 8.82 7.05
CA LEU A 614 -14.86 8.57 7.41
C LEU A 614 -13.88 9.37 6.54
N VAL A 615 -14.18 9.56 5.25
CA VAL A 615 -13.35 10.40 4.37
C VAL A 615 -13.44 11.88 4.74
N VAL A 616 -14.63 12.39 5.07
CA VAL A 616 -14.80 13.74 5.62
C VAL A 616 -13.98 13.92 6.90
N ALA A 617 -14.08 12.97 7.84
CA ALA A 617 -13.32 12.99 9.09
C ALA A 617 -11.80 12.93 8.84
N GLY A 618 -11.36 12.07 7.92
CA GLY A 618 -9.96 11.94 7.51
C GLY A 618 -9.41 13.24 6.91
N PHE A 619 -10.18 13.91 6.04
CA PHE A 619 -9.82 15.21 5.48
C PHE A 619 -9.62 16.25 6.58
N LEU A 620 -10.58 16.39 7.51
CA LEU A 620 -10.50 17.33 8.63
C LEU A 620 -9.27 17.04 9.52
N TYR A 621 -9.04 15.76 9.83
CA TYR A 621 -7.92 15.33 10.66
C TYR A 621 -6.56 15.63 10.03
N VAL A 622 -6.38 15.31 8.74
CA VAL A 622 -5.12 15.50 7.99
C VAL A 622 -4.84 16.97 7.72
N THR A 623 -5.87 17.76 7.38
CA THR A 623 -5.74 19.19 7.09
C THR A 623 -5.74 20.07 8.34
N ARG A 624 -5.95 19.48 9.52
CA ARG A 624 -6.09 20.18 10.81
C ARG A 624 -7.25 21.18 10.82
N ARG A 625 -8.29 20.90 10.03
CA ARG A 625 -9.54 21.65 10.01
C ARG A 625 -10.43 21.07 11.11
N GLY A 626 -10.72 21.87 12.15
CA GLY A 626 -11.56 21.43 13.27
C GLY A 626 -13.04 21.38 12.89
N ARG A 627 -13.91 21.11 13.89
CA ARG A 627 -15.38 21.11 13.70
C ARG A 627 -15.93 22.43 13.15
N ALA A 628 -15.27 23.56 13.41
CA ALA A 628 -15.64 24.87 12.88
C ALA A 628 -15.57 24.99 11.36
N TYR A 629 -14.93 24.02 10.67
CA TYR A 629 -14.98 23.95 9.21
C TYR A 629 -16.34 23.46 8.71
N LEU A 630 -17.16 22.83 9.57
CA LEU A 630 -18.45 22.27 9.20
C LEU A 630 -19.59 23.28 9.32
N ASP A 631 -20.23 23.61 8.20
CA ASP A 631 -21.36 24.54 8.15
C ASP A 631 -22.71 23.89 8.53
N VAL A 632 -22.82 23.44 9.78
CA VAL A 632 -24.03 22.81 10.33
C VAL A 632 -24.67 23.72 11.36
N CYS A 633 -25.70 24.45 10.93
CA CYS A 633 -26.40 25.45 11.74
C CYS A 633 -27.92 25.24 11.68
N ARG A 634 -28.67 25.71 12.68
CA ARG A 634 -30.14 25.70 12.62
C ARG A 634 -30.61 26.62 11.47
N PRO A 635 -31.45 26.13 10.53
CA PRO A 635 -31.94 26.95 9.41
C PRO A 635 -32.73 28.17 9.88
N SER A 636 -32.47 29.33 9.27
CA SER A 636 -33.31 30.52 9.43
C SER A 636 -34.57 30.45 8.56
N ARG A 637 -35.55 31.32 8.78
CA ARG A 637 -36.74 31.43 7.92
C ARG A 637 -36.37 31.71 6.45
N ARG A 638 -35.35 32.54 6.24
CA ARG A 638 -34.82 32.83 4.89
C ARG A 638 -34.25 31.56 4.26
N ASP A 639 -33.53 30.75 5.02
CA ASP A 639 -32.95 29.52 4.50
C ASP A 639 -34.02 28.50 4.14
N LEU A 640 -35.11 28.41 4.92
CA LEU A 640 -36.25 27.55 4.60
C LEU A 640 -36.94 27.98 3.29
N LEU A 641 -37.10 29.30 3.06
CA LEU A 641 -37.66 29.82 1.82
C LEU A 641 -36.74 29.54 0.62
N LEU A 642 -35.43 29.73 0.78
CA LEU A 642 -34.44 29.38 -0.23
C LEU A 642 -34.39 27.87 -0.49
N GLY A 643 -34.59 27.06 0.55
CA GLY A 643 -34.70 25.60 0.45
C GLY A 643 -35.92 25.18 -0.36
N LEU A 644 -37.10 25.73 -0.05
CA LEU A 644 -38.33 25.45 -0.81
C LEU A 644 -38.16 25.85 -2.29
N GLY A 645 -37.63 27.05 -2.55
CA GLY A 645 -37.31 27.48 -3.91
C GLY A 645 -36.30 26.55 -4.60
N GLY A 646 -35.31 26.07 -3.87
CA GLY A 646 -34.35 25.07 -4.34
C GLY A 646 -35.03 23.77 -4.80
N VAL A 647 -35.97 23.23 -4.02
CA VAL A 647 -36.72 22.02 -4.39
C VAL A 647 -37.51 22.26 -5.67
N THR A 648 -38.25 23.37 -5.75
CA THR A 648 -39.04 23.72 -6.94
C THR A 648 -38.16 23.85 -8.19
N VAL A 649 -37.01 24.52 -8.08
CA VAL A 649 -36.08 24.68 -9.20
C VAL A 649 -35.46 23.34 -9.59
N SER A 650 -35.06 22.48 -8.64
CA SER A 650 -34.51 21.15 -8.93
C SER A 650 -35.51 20.28 -9.69
N VAL A 651 -36.78 20.23 -9.25
CA VAL A 651 -37.84 19.50 -9.95
C VAL A 651 -38.13 20.10 -11.33
N GLY A 652 -38.11 21.43 -11.45
CA GLY A 652 -38.27 22.11 -12.74
C GLY A 652 -37.15 21.78 -13.72
N VAL A 653 -35.90 21.76 -13.27
CA VAL A 653 -34.73 21.35 -14.08
C VAL A 653 -34.89 19.90 -14.55
N TRP A 654 -35.27 19.00 -13.64
CA TRP A 654 -35.55 17.61 -14.00
C TRP A 654 -36.67 17.49 -15.04
N ALA A 655 -37.80 18.15 -14.84
CA ALA A 655 -38.94 18.10 -15.77
C ALA A 655 -38.58 18.61 -17.17
N VAL A 656 -37.89 19.75 -17.25
CA VAL A 656 -37.42 20.31 -18.52
C VAL A 656 -36.41 19.38 -19.20
N ALA A 657 -35.45 18.83 -18.44
CA ALA A 657 -34.48 17.90 -18.99
C ALA A 657 -35.15 16.62 -19.50
N SER A 658 -36.08 16.04 -18.76
CA SER A 658 -36.84 14.86 -19.17
C SER A 658 -37.63 15.10 -20.47
N LEU A 659 -38.26 16.27 -20.63
CA LEU A 659 -38.92 16.66 -21.87
C LEU A 659 -37.96 16.78 -23.04
N LEU A 660 -36.78 17.37 -22.82
CA LEU A 660 -35.75 17.51 -23.86
C LEU A 660 -35.17 16.15 -24.26
N ILE A 661 -34.84 15.31 -23.28
CA ILE A 661 -34.30 13.96 -23.50
C ILE A 661 -35.31 13.13 -24.32
N SER A 662 -36.57 13.12 -23.91
CA SER A 662 -37.65 12.42 -24.60
C SER A 662 -37.88 12.97 -26.02
N GLY A 663 -37.95 14.30 -26.18
CA GLY A 663 -38.17 14.95 -27.47
C GLY A 663 -37.01 14.76 -28.47
N LEU A 664 -35.78 14.56 -27.97
CA LEU A 664 -34.60 14.28 -28.78
C LEU A 664 -34.34 12.78 -28.99
N GLY A 665 -35.15 11.89 -28.39
CA GLY A 665 -34.94 10.45 -28.45
C GLY A 665 -33.60 10.00 -27.83
N LEU A 666 -33.11 10.70 -26.82
CA LEU A 666 -31.85 10.37 -26.15
C LEU A 666 -32.06 9.23 -25.14
N PRO A 667 -31.12 8.27 -25.04
CA PRO A 667 -31.21 7.21 -24.05
C PRO A 667 -30.91 7.76 -22.64
N VAL A 668 -31.49 7.13 -21.61
CA VAL A 668 -31.25 7.42 -20.20
C VAL A 668 -30.71 6.16 -19.54
N ALA A 669 -29.72 6.30 -18.66
CA ALA A 669 -29.19 5.16 -17.93
C ALA A 669 -30.13 4.74 -16.80
N ASP A 670 -30.40 3.44 -16.73
CA ASP A 670 -31.21 2.85 -15.67
C ASP A 670 -30.41 2.75 -14.38
N HIS A 671 -31.08 3.05 -13.27
CA HIS A 671 -30.51 2.91 -11.94
C HIS A 671 -31.03 1.63 -11.27
N PRO A 672 -30.17 0.66 -10.91
CA PRO A 672 -30.60 -0.65 -10.40
C PRO A 672 -31.51 -0.59 -9.16
N LEU A 673 -31.32 0.41 -8.29
CA LEU A 673 -32.13 0.60 -7.08
C LEU A 673 -33.49 1.29 -7.30
N PHE A 674 -33.71 1.89 -8.48
CA PHE A 674 -34.89 2.73 -8.76
C PHE A 674 -35.61 2.31 -10.05
N SER A 675 -35.34 1.13 -10.60
CA SER A 675 -36.04 0.61 -11.78
C SER A 675 -37.46 0.17 -11.41
N ALA A 676 -38.44 0.66 -12.19
CA ALA A 676 -39.85 0.36 -11.99
C ALA A 676 -40.24 -1.07 -12.43
N GLU A 677 -39.47 -1.68 -13.33
CA GLU A 677 -39.82 -2.96 -13.96
C GLU A 677 -39.42 -4.19 -13.14
N GLU A 678 -38.49 -4.06 -12.18
CA GLU A 678 -37.88 -5.21 -11.48
C GLU A 678 -38.01 -5.16 -9.94
N GLY A 679 -38.48 -4.04 -9.36
CA GLY A 679 -38.43 -3.80 -7.91
C GLY A 679 -39.75 -4.03 -7.16
N ASP A 680 -39.65 -4.52 -5.92
CA ASP A 680 -40.75 -4.50 -4.94
C ASP A 680 -41.10 -3.03 -4.60
N PRO A 681 -42.33 -2.54 -4.86
CA PRO A 681 -42.72 -1.15 -4.59
C PRO A 681 -42.52 -0.75 -3.12
N TRP A 682 -42.62 -1.69 -2.18
CA TRP A 682 -42.39 -1.41 -0.76
C TRP A 682 -40.93 -1.09 -0.44
N LEU A 683 -39.99 -1.59 -1.24
CA LEU A 683 -38.57 -1.29 -1.12
C LEU A 683 -38.28 0.17 -1.47
N LEU A 684 -38.99 0.74 -2.45
CA LEU A 684 -38.90 2.17 -2.80
C LEU A 684 -39.34 3.06 -1.63
N LEU A 685 -40.41 2.70 -0.92
CA LEU A 685 -40.84 3.43 0.28
C LEU A 685 -39.84 3.33 1.43
N ALA A 686 -39.17 2.17 1.59
CA ALA A 686 -38.11 2.00 2.58
C ALA A 686 -36.87 2.89 2.30
N LEU A 687 -36.63 3.28 1.04
CA LEU A 687 -35.55 4.20 0.67
C LEU A 687 -35.80 5.65 1.07
N VAL A 688 -37.06 6.09 1.17
CA VAL A 688 -37.43 7.48 1.51
C VAL A 688 -36.72 8.01 2.78
N PRO A 689 -36.78 7.34 3.95
CA PRO A 689 -36.07 7.80 5.14
C PRO A 689 -34.55 7.75 4.98
N LEU A 690 -34.00 6.74 4.28
CA LEU A 690 -32.56 6.62 4.05
C LEU A 690 -32.03 7.77 3.18
N VAL A 691 -32.79 8.13 2.15
CA VAL A 691 -32.45 9.23 1.26
C VAL A 691 -32.45 10.56 2.01
N LEU A 692 -33.46 10.80 2.84
CA LEU A 692 -33.61 12.05 3.61
C LEU A 692 -32.57 12.20 4.72
N PHE A 693 -32.28 11.13 5.47
CA PHE A 693 -31.52 11.21 6.71
C PHE A 693 -30.09 10.66 6.61
N VAL A 694 -29.76 9.92 5.55
CA VAL A 694 -28.43 9.31 5.37
C VAL A 694 -27.77 9.83 4.10
N ASN A 695 -28.35 9.55 2.93
CA ASN A 695 -27.76 9.93 1.65
C ASN A 695 -27.56 11.45 1.54
N ALA A 696 -28.66 12.21 1.46
CA ALA A 696 -28.57 13.64 1.17
C ALA A 696 -27.72 14.40 2.21
N PRO A 697 -27.84 14.15 3.53
CA PRO A 697 -26.96 14.80 4.50
C PRO A 697 -25.48 14.47 4.33
N VAL A 698 -25.13 13.21 4.05
CA VAL A 698 -23.73 12.78 3.91
C VAL A 698 -23.13 13.28 2.60
N GLU A 699 -23.86 13.20 1.49
CA GLU A 699 -23.41 13.71 0.21
C GLU A 699 -23.23 15.23 0.25
N GLU A 700 -24.19 15.98 0.79
CA GLU A 700 -24.02 17.44 0.87
C GLU A 700 -22.91 17.85 1.85
N LEU A 701 -22.68 17.08 2.91
CA LEU A 701 -21.53 17.25 3.79
C LEU A 701 -20.20 17.08 3.04
N LEU A 702 -20.09 16.08 2.16
CA LEU A 702 -18.90 15.85 1.36
C LEU A 702 -18.78 16.87 0.22
N TYR A 703 -19.77 16.98 -0.65
CA TYR A 703 -19.66 17.72 -1.90
C TYR A 703 -19.81 19.23 -1.72
N ARG A 704 -20.61 19.72 -0.76
CA ARG A 704 -20.75 21.16 -0.53
C ARG A 704 -19.79 21.68 0.51
N ASN A 705 -19.83 21.09 1.69
CA ASN A 705 -19.09 21.62 2.84
C ASN A 705 -17.60 21.25 2.80
N VAL A 706 -17.24 20.07 2.31
CA VAL A 706 -15.82 19.72 2.11
C VAL A 706 -15.35 20.20 0.73
N VAL A 707 -15.89 19.64 -0.36
CA VAL A 707 -15.36 19.85 -1.72
C VAL A 707 -15.62 21.26 -2.25
N GLN A 708 -16.87 21.72 -2.32
CA GLN A 708 -17.20 23.03 -2.86
C GLN A 708 -16.56 24.16 -2.03
N LYS A 709 -16.64 24.08 -0.71
CA LYS A 709 -15.99 25.06 0.19
C LYS A 709 -14.47 25.09 0.01
N TYR A 710 -13.82 23.92 -0.09
CA TYR A 710 -12.38 23.82 -0.31
C TYR A 710 -11.97 24.39 -1.67
N LEU A 711 -12.77 24.17 -2.72
CA LEU A 711 -12.58 24.80 -4.03
C LEU A 711 -12.79 26.32 -3.96
N GLY A 712 -13.75 26.79 -3.16
CA GLY A 712 -14.03 28.21 -2.94
C GLY A 712 -12.89 29.00 -2.31
N GLU A 713 -11.93 28.33 -1.65
CA GLU A 713 -10.71 28.99 -1.14
C GLU A 713 -9.79 29.50 -2.26
N ARG A 714 -9.94 28.98 -3.49
CA ARG A 714 -9.06 29.33 -4.61
C ARG A 714 -9.75 29.74 -5.88
N PHE A 715 -11.03 29.41 -6.04
CA PHE A 715 -11.81 29.70 -7.22
C PHE A 715 -12.96 30.65 -6.90
N SER A 716 -13.52 31.28 -7.95
CA SER A 716 -14.75 32.07 -7.79
C SER A 716 -15.88 31.17 -7.26
N PRO A 717 -16.87 31.74 -6.53
CA PRO A 717 -18.01 30.96 -6.04
C PRO A 717 -18.71 30.14 -7.13
N THR A 718 -18.94 30.73 -8.30
CA THR A 718 -19.54 30.03 -9.45
C THR A 718 -18.68 28.87 -9.93
N THR A 719 -17.37 29.07 -10.07
CA THR A 719 -16.45 28.00 -10.48
C THR A 719 -16.40 26.86 -9.46
N ALA A 720 -16.43 27.18 -8.16
CA ALA A 720 -16.47 26.17 -7.10
C ALA A 720 -17.75 25.33 -7.16
N VAL A 721 -18.91 25.96 -7.38
CA VAL A 721 -20.19 25.26 -7.59
C VAL A 721 -20.11 24.33 -8.80
N MET A 722 -19.65 24.83 -9.95
CA MET A 722 -19.56 24.04 -11.18
C MET A 722 -18.62 22.84 -11.02
N LEU A 723 -17.43 23.04 -10.43
CA LEU A 723 -16.47 21.95 -10.23
C LEU A 723 -16.97 20.91 -9.22
N ALA A 724 -17.55 21.34 -8.10
CA ALA A 724 -18.12 20.42 -7.12
C ALA A 724 -19.29 19.62 -7.69
N SER A 725 -20.12 20.25 -8.52
CA SER A 725 -21.26 19.60 -9.18
C SER A 725 -20.81 18.59 -10.24
N ALA A 726 -19.73 18.87 -10.97
CA ALA A 726 -19.12 17.92 -11.90
C ALA A 726 -18.55 16.71 -11.15
N LEU A 727 -17.84 16.92 -10.04
CA LEU A 727 -17.31 15.84 -9.21
C LEU A 727 -18.43 14.99 -8.57
N PHE A 728 -19.52 15.63 -8.16
CA PHE A 728 -20.73 14.96 -7.68
C PHE A 728 -21.30 14.03 -8.75
N ALA A 729 -21.54 14.54 -9.96
CA ALA A 729 -22.05 13.72 -11.06
C ALA A 729 -21.11 12.55 -11.39
N LEU A 730 -19.81 12.82 -11.55
CA LEU A 730 -18.83 11.77 -11.86
C LEU A 730 -18.72 10.67 -10.80
N ALA A 731 -18.97 10.99 -9.53
CA ALA A 731 -18.95 9.99 -8.46
C ALA A 731 -20.10 8.96 -8.57
N HIS A 732 -21.13 9.23 -9.37
CA HIS A 732 -22.24 8.32 -9.62
C HIS A 732 -21.99 7.33 -10.76
N VAL A 733 -20.86 7.46 -11.49
CA VAL A 733 -20.50 6.51 -12.57
C VAL A 733 -20.63 5.04 -12.14
N PRO A 734 -20.17 4.61 -10.94
CA PRO A 734 -20.31 3.22 -10.49
C PRO A 734 -21.76 2.71 -10.48
N ALA A 735 -22.74 3.57 -10.18
CA ALA A 735 -24.15 3.21 -10.10
C ALA A 735 -24.79 2.96 -11.47
N TYR A 736 -24.16 3.43 -12.55
CA TYR A 736 -24.63 3.28 -13.93
C TYR A 736 -23.74 2.35 -14.76
N LEU A 737 -22.81 1.62 -14.13
CA LEU A 737 -22.02 0.59 -14.81
C LEU A 737 -22.96 -0.45 -15.44
N GLY A 738 -22.68 -0.84 -16.69
CA GLY A 738 -23.52 -1.74 -17.47
C GLY A 738 -24.45 -1.03 -18.46
N ASN A 739 -24.73 0.27 -18.26
CA ASN A 739 -25.43 1.09 -19.25
C ASN A 739 -24.47 1.50 -20.40
N ASN A 740 -25.04 1.81 -21.57
CA ASN A 740 -24.25 2.39 -22.66
C ASN A 740 -23.74 3.79 -22.30
N ILE A 741 -22.59 4.22 -22.85
CA ILE A 741 -21.95 5.48 -22.43
C ILE A 741 -22.83 6.71 -22.66
N LEU A 742 -23.65 6.69 -23.73
CA LEU A 742 -24.46 7.84 -24.11
C LEU A 742 -25.56 8.04 -23.07
N ALA A 743 -26.24 6.97 -22.71
CA ALA A 743 -27.23 6.93 -21.65
C ALA A 743 -26.64 7.43 -20.32
N THR A 744 -25.46 6.93 -19.95
CA THR A 744 -24.74 7.38 -18.75
C THR A 744 -24.39 8.86 -18.85
N GLY A 745 -23.87 9.34 -19.98
CA GLY A 745 -23.51 10.74 -20.20
C GLY A 745 -24.71 11.69 -20.11
N VAL A 746 -25.87 11.29 -20.66
CA VAL A 746 -27.14 12.03 -20.56
C VAL A 746 -27.59 12.13 -19.10
N THR A 747 -27.62 11.00 -18.38
CA THR A 747 -27.98 10.96 -16.96
C THR A 747 -27.02 11.81 -16.11
N LEU A 748 -25.71 11.69 -16.30
CA LEU A 748 -24.73 12.50 -15.58
C LEU A 748 -24.85 14.01 -15.86
N SER A 749 -25.26 14.39 -17.07
CA SER A 749 -25.49 15.80 -17.43
C SER A 749 -26.70 16.37 -16.69
N LEU A 750 -27.75 15.57 -16.52
CA LEU A 750 -28.90 15.92 -15.68
C LEU A 750 -28.50 16.04 -14.20
N LEU A 751 -27.77 15.06 -13.65
CA LEU A 751 -27.26 15.10 -12.28
C LEU A 751 -26.40 16.35 -12.04
N PHE A 752 -25.55 16.70 -13.01
CA PHE A 752 -24.74 17.92 -12.97
C PHE A 752 -25.60 19.19 -12.88
N ALA A 753 -26.63 19.32 -13.73
CA ALA A 753 -27.50 20.48 -13.75
C ALA A 753 -28.26 20.67 -12.43
N VAL A 754 -28.79 19.58 -11.87
CA VAL A 754 -29.48 19.60 -10.58
C VAL A 754 -28.51 19.89 -9.43
N SER A 755 -27.32 19.29 -9.44
CA SER A 755 -26.27 19.53 -8.44
C SER A 755 -25.78 20.99 -8.42
N CYS A 756 -25.80 21.69 -9.56
CA CYS A 756 -25.54 23.13 -9.62
C CYS A 756 -26.57 23.96 -8.85
N VAL A 757 -27.85 23.54 -8.84
CA VAL A 757 -28.90 24.19 -8.04
C VAL A 757 -28.58 24.03 -6.55
N TRP A 758 -28.26 22.81 -6.12
CA TRP A 758 -27.91 22.50 -4.73
C TRP A 758 -26.66 23.27 -4.28
N GLY A 759 -25.62 23.29 -5.11
CA GLY A 759 -24.42 24.07 -4.86
C GLY A 759 -24.68 25.57 -4.73
N THR A 760 -25.64 26.10 -5.50
CA THR A 760 -26.07 27.50 -5.41
C THR A 760 -26.87 27.76 -4.13
N VAL A 761 -27.78 26.85 -3.74
CA VAL A 761 -28.50 26.94 -2.46
C VAL A 761 -27.51 26.98 -1.30
N TYR A 762 -26.57 26.03 -1.25
CA TYR A 762 -25.53 26.02 -0.22
C TYR A 762 -24.68 27.31 -0.23
N LEU A 763 -24.31 27.82 -1.40
CA LEU A 763 -23.56 29.08 -1.50
C LEU A 763 -24.35 30.28 -0.92
N ARG A 764 -25.68 30.25 -0.97
CA ARG A 764 -26.54 31.34 -0.47
C ARG A 764 -26.89 31.20 1.00
N THR A 765 -26.88 29.98 1.55
CA THR A 765 -27.31 29.68 2.92
C THR A 765 -26.14 29.38 3.84
N GLU A 766 -25.00 28.96 3.29
CA GLU A 766 -23.83 28.45 4.03
C GLU A 766 -24.26 27.44 5.11
N ASN A 767 -25.18 26.54 4.75
CA ASN A 767 -25.77 25.61 5.70
C ASN A 767 -26.09 24.26 5.03
N VAL A 768 -25.38 23.22 5.47
CA VAL A 768 -25.51 21.86 4.93
C VAL A 768 -26.92 21.30 5.17
N LEU A 769 -27.55 21.60 6.30
CA LEU A 769 -28.88 21.05 6.61
C LEU A 769 -29.95 21.52 5.60
N VAL A 770 -29.80 22.74 5.09
CA VAL A 770 -30.76 23.32 4.14
C VAL A 770 -30.65 22.64 2.79
N VAL A 771 -29.44 22.56 2.24
CA VAL A 771 -29.20 21.93 0.94
C VAL A 771 -29.44 20.41 1.00
N ALA A 772 -29.13 19.74 2.12
CA ALA A 772 -29.47 18.34 2.33
C ALA A 772 -30.99 18.12 2.32
N GLY A 773 -31.75 19.04 2.91
CA GLY A 773 -33.21 19.04 2.80
C GLY A 773 -33.69 19.18 1.35
N VAL A 774 -33.09 20.09 0.57
CA VAL A 774 -33.43 20.27 -0.86
C VAL A 774 -33.15 19.00 -1.67
N HIS A 775 -31.94 18.46 -1.54
CA HIS A 775 -31.52 17.24 -2.21
C HIS A 775 -32.41 16.06 -1.79
N GLY A 776 -32.61 15.85 -0.49
CA GLY A 776 -33.46 14.78 0.03
C GLY A 776 -34.90 14.88 -0.48
N CYS A 777 -35.53 16.06 -0.42
CA CYS A 777 -36.88 16.26 -0.94
C CYS A 777 -36.97 16.02 -2.45
N TYR A 778 -35.97 16.45 -3.23
CA TYR A 778 -35.91 16.16 -4.66
C TYR A 778 -35.90 14.65 -4.93
N ASN A 779 -35.02 13.90 -4.26
CA ASN A 779 -34.94 12.45 -4.45
C ASN A 779 -36.22 11.75 -3.98
N VAL A 780 -36.84 12.18 -2.88
CA VAL A 780 -38.11 11.62 -2.40
C VAL A 780 -39.22 11.82 -3.42
N LEU A 781 -39.29 12.97 -4.10
CA LEU A 781 -40.28 13.20 -5.16
C LEU A 781 -40.06 12.25 -6.36
N LEU A 782 -38.81 11.98 -6.73
CA LEU A 782 -38.52 11.01 -7.79
C LEU A 782 -38.89 9.59 -7.38
N VAL A 783 -38.53 9.18 -6.17
CA VAL A 783 -38.87 7.85 -5.61
C VAL A 783 -40.38 7.68 -5.50
N ALA A 784 -41.11 8.71 -5.04
CA ALA A 784 -42.56 8.69 -4.98
C ALA A 784 -43.19 8.59 -6.37
N GLY A 785 -42.64 9.30 -7.37
CA GLY A 785 -43.07 9.18 -8.76
C GLY A 785 -42.86 7.77 -9.33
N ALA A 786 -41.70 7.17 -9.07
CA ALA A 786 -41.42 5.79 -9.46
C ALA A 786 -42.37 4.80 -8.79
N TYR A 787 -42.60 4.94 -7.48
CA TYR A 787 -43.57 4.11 -6.74
C TYR A 787 -44.98 4.19 -7.33
N LEU A 788 -45.47 5.38 -7.64
CA LEU A 788 -46.78 5.58 -8.26
C LEU A 788 -46.88 5.05 -9.70
N ALA A 789 -45.76 4.86 -10.39
CA ALA A 789 -45.73 4.23 -11.70
C ALA A 789 -45.74 2.69 -11.62
N THR A 790 -45.34 2.12 -10.48
CA THR A 790 -45.28 0.66 -10.25
C THR A 790 -46.54 0.04 -9.66
N VAL A 791 -47.40 0.84 -9.01
CA VAL A 791 -48.65 0.42 -8.34
C VAL A 791 -49.84 0.99 -9.09
#